data_AF-A0A3S0ZE08-F1
#
_entry.id   AF-A0A3S0ZE08-F1
#
_cell.length_a   1.000
_cell.length_b   1.000
_cell.length_c   1.000
_cell.angle_alpha   90.00
_cell.angle_beta   90.00
_cell.angle_gamma   90.00
#
_symmetry.space_group_name_H-M   'P 1'
#
loop_
_entity.id
_entity.type
_entity.pdbx_description
1 polymer ?
#
loop_
_entity_poly.entity_id
_entity_poly.type
_entity_poly.pdbx_seq_one_letter_code
_entity_poly.pdbx_strand_id
1 'polypeptide(L)'
;MAYEQLTRGDLIRLLEQHDAERAEAGKDGIIMSYTGRTAPWQIIRQVKPKLTKIHQRSSVGGAEAQGRNIIMDGENLSAMVTLYKYRGQVDLILTDPPYNTGEDFRYNDKWDKDPNDPDLGDLVPKEDGSRHSKWLRFMTPRLWMMREMLKPGGVIAICIDHRELYRLGMLMDEVFREENRIGIINWQKSYSARSQKHISTATEYVLVYAKDVDRATTQLLDRTEVMNSRYRNYDNDPDLDWKSADASAPEIRETGTYGVQSPFTGRIFYPREGRGHWANDAPVMKRWLTAWGSEYTRKDLGDGFAKALVLKGAKFHEGEPVRGDPVVIKARDAALKILKRGAWPALYFGVDGENGPQLKNYLKDVKRGKVAMTYWADEDYESPLNIESQSWDHTESGHSQTGVTELDAVVGKNHNFRTVKPLRLFKKIIQIWCKSDGIVLDPFAGSGTTAHAVLDLNKESAASRRFILVEQGNDEKGDHYAKSLTADRVRRVIKGDWKSGKREPLEGGFQFIELQRQQVDAAAVNALQREEMIDLLLTVHWDKSDRAKTSLTRFSPEASRRFLFATNARNEGFFLIWDGASHPSILNRDTFKAIVEEAKAYGLMDRYHVYASLAPYSGRTVEFYKIPDRVLEHIGFNTRADAFNNEIAPESEMEQR
;
A
#
# COMPACT_ATOMS: atom_id res chain seq x y z
N MET A 1 31.50 7.90 22.58
CA MET A 1 32.42 7.84 23.75
C MET A 1 33.60 6.99 23.38
N ALA A 2 34.82 7.36 23.79
CA ALA A 2 35.98 6.49 23.62
C ALA A 2 35.92 5.38 24.67
N TYR A 3 35.75 4.12 24.24
CA TYR A 3 35.61 2.98 25.16
C TYR A 3 36.82 2.80 26.09
N GLU A 4 37.97 3.32 25.69
CA GLU A 4 39.23 3.31 26.45
C GLU A 4 39.17 4.11 27.76
N GLN A 5 38.20 5.02 27.89
CA GLN A 5 38.05 5.89 29.07
C GLN A 5 37.06 5.33 30.09
N LEU A 6 36.40 4.21 29.80
CA LEU A 6 35.38 3.60 30.64
C LEU A 6 35.99 2.54 31.56
N THR A 7 35.50 2.47 32.80
CA THR A 7 35.91 1.40 33.71
C THR A 7 35.40 0.05 33.20
N ARG A 8 36.02 -1.06 33.61
CA ARG A 8 35.53 -2.40 33.29
C ARG A 8 34.05 -2.59 33.71
N GLY A 9 33.64 -2.01 34.83
CA GLY A 9 32.25 -2.06 35.31
C GLY A 9 31.28 -1.30 34.41
N ASP A 10 31.68 -0.11 33.94
CA ASP A 10 30.86 0.69 33.02
C ASP A 10 30.75 0.03 31.65
N LEU A 11 31.83 -0.60 31.18
CA LEU A 11 31.84 -1.39 29.94
C LEU A 11 30.90 -2.60 30.03
N ILE A 12 30.91 -3.33 31.14
CA ILE A 12 29.99 -4.46 31.37
C ILE A 12 28.55 -3.97 31.39
N ARG A 13 28.25 -2.88 32.11
CA ARG A 13 26.89 -2.32 32.18
C ARG A 13 26.39 -1.86 30.81
N LEU A 14 27.25 -1.23 30.01
CA LEU A 14 26.91 -0.82 28.63
C LEU A 14 26.65 -2.02 27.73
N LEU A 15 27.42 -3.09 27.86
CA LEU A 15 27.20 -4.34 27.12
C LEU A 15 25.90 -5.02 27.54
N GLU A 16 25.62 -5.13 28.84
CA GLU A 16 24.36 -5.69 29.35
C GLU A 16 23.15 -4.88 28.89
N GLN A 17 23.24 -3.55 28.90
CA GLN A 17 22.18 -2.68 28.39
C GLN A 17 21.98 -2.87 26.88
N HIS A 18 23.06 -2.91 26.11
CA HIS A 18 23.00 -3.13 24.67
C HIS A 18 22.45 -4.52 24.31
N ASP A 19 22.83 -5.56 25.06
CA ASP A 19 22.32 -6.93 24.87
C ASP A 19 20.85 -7.03 25.26
N ALA A 20 20.41 -6.34 26.32
CA ALA A 20 19.00 -6.26 26.69
C ALA A 20 18.16 -5.52 25.64
N GLU A 21 18.67 -4.39 25.11
CA GLU A 21 18.02 -3.65 24.02
C GLU A 21 17.93 -4.49 22.74
N ARG A 22 18.97 -5.26 22.40
CA ARG A 22 18.95 -6.21 21.28
C ARG A 22 17.98 -7.37 21.52
N ALA A 23 17.99 -7.94 22.71
CA ALA A 23 17.11 -9.06 23.06
C ALA A 23 15.63 -8.64 22.98
N GLU A 24 15.29 -7.44 23.45
CA GLU A 24 13.93 -6.92 23.35
C GLU A 24 13.57 -6.55 21.89
N ALA A 25 14.48 -5.91 21.16
CA ALA A 25 14.22 -5.57 19.75
C ALA A 25 14.12 -6.79 18.82
N GLY A 26 14.72 -7.93 19.19
CA GLY A 26 14.73 -9.17 18.41
C GLY A 26 13.79 -10.24 18.94
N LYS A 27 13.05 -9.94 20.01
CA LYS A 27 12.12 -10.85 20.66
C LYS A 27 11.08 -11.41 19.69
N ASP A 28 10.68 -10.59 18.71
CA ASP A 28 9.66 -10.91 17.72
C ASP A 28 10.22 -11.05 16.29
N GLY A 29 11.54 -11.13 16.08
CA GLY A 29 12.09 -11.23 14.72
C GLY A 29 13.61 -11.13 14.56
N ILE A 30 14.05 -11.04 13.30
CA ILE A 30 15.48 -10.90 12.95
C ILE A 30 15.86 -9.42 12.98
N ILE A 31 16.98 -9.11 13.65
CA ILE A 31 17.53 -7.76 13.67
C ILE A 31 18.78 -7.67 12.80
N MET A 32 18.84 -6.65 11.93
CA MET A 32 20.06 -6.33 11.18
C MET A 32 21.02 -5.46 12.01
N SER A 33 22.29 -5.87 12.13
CA SER A 33 23.33 -5.08 12.79
C SER A 33 24.29 -4.49 11.76
N TYR A 34 24.57 -3.18 11.86
CA TYR A 34 25.52 -2.47 10.99
C TYR A 34 26.15 -1.27 11.73
N THR A 35 27.32 -0.82 11.27
CA THR A 35 28.05 0.30 11.88
C THR A 35 27.24 1.59 11.81
N GLY A 36 27.17 2.32 12.93
CA GLY A 36 26.42 3.57 13.02
C GLY A 36 24.91 3.40 13.08
N ARG A 37 24.41 2.18 13.34
CA ARG A 37 22.99 1.95 13.57
C ARG A 37 22.54 2.70 14.82
N THR A 38 21.53 3.53 14.64
CA THR A 38 20.76 4.18 15.69
C THR A 38 19.31 3.75 15.55
N ALA A 39 18.58 3.76 16.65
CA ALA A 39 17.17 3.43 16.58
C ALA A 39 16.42 4.53 15.81
N PRO A 40 15.53 4.20 14.85
CA PRO A 40 14.88 5.19 14.00
C PRO A 40 14.19 6.31 14.79
N TRP A 41 13.55 5.96 15.91
CA TRP A 41 12.85 6.92 16.78
C TRP A 41 13.78 7.95 17.43
N GLN A 42 15.07 7.64 17.63
CA GLN A 42 16.03 8.59 18.18
C GLN A 42 16.32 9.73 17.20
N ILE A 43 16.45 9.42 15.91
CA ILE A 43 16.68 10.40 14.85
C ILE A 43 15.39 11.19 14.61
N ILE A 44 14.27 10.49 14.42
CA ILE A 44 13.04 11.11 13.90
C ILE A 44 12.44 12.11 14.88
N ARG A 45 12.50 11.86 16.19
CA ARG A 45 12.04 12.82 17.21
C ARG A 45 12.84 14.10 17.26
N GLN A 46 14.07 14.09 16.73
CA GLN A 46 14.91 15.26 16.68
C GLN A 46 14.66 16.08 15.40
N VAL A 47 14.12 15.49 14.34
CA VAL A 47 13.79 16.21 13.10
C VAL A 47 12.64 17.17 13.37
N LYS A 48 12.83 18.44 13.01
CA LYS A 48 11.87 19.52 13.24
C LYS A 48 11.19 19.93 11.93
N PRO A 49 9.86 20.16 11.93
CA PRO A 49 9.16 20.79 10.83
C PRO A 49 9.83 22.10 10.40
N LYS A 50 9.92 22.33 9.10
CA LYS A 50 10.53 23.55 8.54
C LYS A 50 9.45 24.50 8.02
N LEU A 51 9.78 25.79 7.95
CA LEU A 51 8.92 26.77 7.30
C LEU A 51 8.79 26.45 5.81
N THR A 52 7.63 26.76 5.24
CA THR A 52 7.31 26.47 3.84
C THR A 52 6.97 27.74 3.08
N LYS A 53 7.32 27.77 1.80
CA LYS A 53 7.02 28.87 0.89
C LYS A 53 6.33 28.35 -0.36
N ILE A 54 5.12 28.85 -0.63
CA ILE A 54 4.39 28.49 -1.85
C ILE A 54 4.93 29.29 -3.03
N HIS A 55 5.33 28.61 -4.10
CA HIS A 55 5.73 29.24 -5.36
C HIS A 55 4.57 29.28 -6.34
N GLN A 56 3.87 30.41 -6.36
CA GLN A 56 2.71 30.61 -7.23
C GLN A 56 3.02 30.40 -8.71
N ARG A 57 4.20 30.83 -9.19
CA ARG A 57 4.61 30.66 -10.60
C ARG A 57 4.87 29.21 -11.01
N SER A 58 5.26 28.37 -10.06
CA SER A 58 5.52 26.94 -10.28
C SER A 58 4.28 26.09 -10.02
N SER A 59 3.25 26.66 -9.38
CA SER A 59 1.98 25.99 -9.10
C SER A 59 1.08 26.03 -10.34
N VAL A 60 0.17 25.06 -10.45
CA VAL A 60 -0.68 24.85 -11.63
C VAL A 60 -2.13 24.63 -11.21
N GLY A 61 -3.07 25.19 -11.97
CA GLY A 61 -4.51 25.06 -11.73
C GLY A 61 -5.09 26.19 -10.87
N GLY A 62 -6.42 26.21 -10.72
CA GLY A 62 -7.12 27.13 -9.82
C GLY A 62 -6.91 26.78 -8.33
N ALA A 63 -7.38 27.63 -7.42
CA ALA A 63 -7.17 27.45 -5.97
C ALA A 63 -7.65 26.08 -5.45
N GLU A 64 -8.81 25.61 -5.93
CA GLU A 64 -9.34 24.29 -5.58
C GLU A 64 -8.40 23.17 -6.05
N ALA A 65 -7.95 23.21 -7.30
CA ALA A 65 -7.08 22.19 -7.88
C ALA A 65 -5.68 22.18 -7.22
N GLN A 66 -5.14 23.35 -6.87
CA GLN A 66 -3.87 23.48 -6.14
C GLN A 66 -3.97 22.89 -4.72
N GLY A 67 -5.13 22.99 -4.06
CA GLY A 67 -5.34 22.42 -2.73
C GLY A 67 -5.40 20.88 -2.71
N ARG A 68 -5.48 20.21 -3.86
CA ARG A 68 -5.61 18.75 -3.94
C ARG A 68 -4.28 18.01 -4.01
N ASN A 69 -3.26 18.60 -4.64
CA ASN A 69 -1.98 17.92 -4.87
C ASN A 69 -0.79 18.80 -4.50
N ILE A 70 0.27 18.17 -4.02
CA ILE A 70 1.48 18.88 -3.55
C ILE A 70 2.70 18.34 -4.28
N ILE A 71 3.58 19.25 -4.69
CA ILE A 71 4.98 18.96 -5.02
C ILE A 71 5.83 19.79 -4.06
N MET A 72 6.64 19.12 -3.26
CA MET A 72 7.50 19.75 -2.27
C MET A 72 8.97 19.65 -2.68
N ASP A 73 9.65 20.79 -2.70
CA ASP A 73 11.10 20.90 -2.89
C ASP A 73 11.79 20.91 -1.53
N GLY A 74 12.55 19.86 -1.24
CA GLY A 74 13.31 19.74 -0.01
C GLY A 74 13.89 18.35 0.22
N GLU A 75 14.74 18.26 1.25
CA GLU A 75 15.21 16.98 1.77
C GLU A 75 14.01 16.18 2.31
N ASN A 76 13.88 14.93 1.90
CA ASN A 76 12.63 14.20 2.01
C ASN A 76 12.25 13.76 3.42
N LEU A 77 13.21 13.48 4.31
CA LEU A 77 12.90 13.23 5.72
C LEU A 77 12.29 14.48 6.37
N SER A 78 12.89 15.64 6.16
CA SER A 78 12.43 16.94 6.66
C SER A 78 11.09 17.36 6.06
N ALA A 79 10.89 17.07 4.77
CA ALA A 79 9.62 17.33 4.08
C ALA A 79 8.49 16.47 4.65
N MET A 80 8.71 15.16 4.84
CA MET A 80 7.70 14.27 5.43
C MET A 80 7.34 14.67 6.88
N VAL A 81 8.31 15.11 7.68
CA VAL A 81 8.06 15.65 9.03
C VAL A 81 7.25 16.95 8.98
N THR A 82 7.55 17.84 8.03
CA THR A 82 6.77 19.07 7.79
C THR A 82 5.34 18.76 7.33
N LEU A 83 5.15 17.63 6.65
CA LEU A 83 3.85 17.11 6.22
C LEU A 83 3.09 16.37 7.35
N TYR A 84 3.34 16.70 8.63
CA TYR A 84 2.71 16.06 9.80
C TYR A 84 1.18 15.92 9.72
N LYS A 85 0.51 16.87 9.06
CA LYS A 85 -0.95 16.84 8.83
C LYS A 85 -1.41 15.64 8.01
N TYR A 86 -0.54 15.04 7.21
CA TYR A 86 -0.81 13.84 6.41
C TYR A 86 -0.43 12.54 7.11
N ARG A 87 0.08 12.59 8.35
CA ARG A 87 0.40 11.40 9.14
C ARG A 87 -0.86 10.55 9.32
N GLY A 88 -0.75 9.25 9.06
CA GLY A 88 -1.87 8.32 9.09
C GLY A 88 -2.95 8.52 8.01
N GLN A 89 -2.71 9.33 6.97
CA GLN A 89 -3.71 9.63 5.93
C GLN A 89 -3.36 9.12 4.53
N VAL A 90 -2.13 8.63 4.32
CA VAL A 90 -1.67 8.13 3.02
C VAL A 90 -2.21 6.72 2.75
N ASP A 91 -2.78 6.49 1.57
CA ASP A 91 -3.29 5.17 1.17
C ASP A 91 -2.19 4.32 0.54
N LEU A 92 -1.35 4.93 -0.30
CA LEU A 92 -0.26 4.26 -1.00
C LEU A 92 1.02 5.10 -0.94
N ILE A 93 2.12 4.50 -0.53
CA ILE A 93 3.47 5.03 -0.79
C ILE A 93 4.04 4.26 -1.97
N LEU A 94 4.33 4.95 -3.07
CA LEU A 94 4.95 4.37 -4.25
C LEU A 94 6.22 5.15 -4.52
N THR A 95 7.38 4.49 -4.39
CA THR A 95 8.64 5.23 -4.37
C THR A 95 9.81 4.44 -4.95
N ASP A 96 10.81 5.20 -5.44
CA ASP A 96 11.99 4.71 -6.14
C ASP A 96 13.27 5.31 -5.52
N PRO A 97 13.72 4.78 -4.36
CA PRO A 97 14.90 5.29 -3.67
C PRO A 97 16.19 5.05 -4.49
N PRO A 98 17.31 5.69 -4.12
CA PRO A 98 18.60 5.45 -4.74
C PRO A 98 19.04 3.97 -4.62
N TYR A 99 19.58 3.39 -5.70
CA TYR A 99 19.98 1.97 -5.77
C TYR A 99 21.43 1.71 -5.30
N ASN A 100 22.10 2.73 -4.76
CA ASN A 100 23.48 2.67 -4.29
C ASN A 100 24.47 2.23 -5.40
N THR A 101 24.34 2.79 -6.60
CA THR A 101 25.26 2.55 -7.72
C THR A 101 26.59 3.31 -7.58
N GLY A 102 26.63 4.33 -6.70
CA GLY A 102 27.76 5.22 -6.46
C GLY A 102 27.56 6.65 -6.98
N GLU A 103 26.45 6.92 -7.67
CA GLU A 103 26.11 8.26 -8.20
C GLU A 103 24.69 8.72 -7.80
N ASP A 104 24.01 7.98 -6.93
CA ASP A 104 22.56 8.11 -6.76
C ASP A 104 22.14 8.94 -5.54
N PHE A 105 22.99 9.04 -4.50
CA PHE A 105 22.60 9.69 -3.25
C PHE A 105 23.75 10.38 -2.53
N ARG A 106 23.36 11.40 -1.74
CA ARG A 106 24.25 12.14 -0.85
C ARG A 106 23.97 11.75 0.60
N TYR A 107 25.02 11.82 1.42
CA TYR A 107 24.91 11.51 2.83
C TYR A 107 25.76 12.44 3.68
N ASN A 108 25.16 12.98 4.74
CA ASN A 108 25.84 13.80 5.74
C ASN A 108 25.97 13.02 7.05
N ASP A 109 27.20 12.73 7.47
CA ASP A 109 27.46 12.04 8.74
C ASP A 109 27.02 12.84 9.97
N LYS A 110 26.84 14.17 9.85
CA LYS A 110 26.31 15.01 10.94
C LYS A 110 24.85 14.69 11.25
N TRP A 111 24.08 14.13 10.31
CA TRP A 111 22.67 13.78 10.52
C TRP A 111 22.46 12.75 11.63
N ASP A 112 23.48 11.98 12.01
CA ASP A 112 23.40 11.09 13.18
C ASP A 112 23.28 11.85 14.51
N LYS A 113 23.82 13.07 14.56
CA LYS A 113 23.90 13.90 15.76
C LYS A 113 22.91 15.07 15.71
N ASP A 114 22.80 15.70 14.55
CA ASP A 114 21.83 16.74 14.26
C ASP A 114 21.12 16.42 12.93
N PRO A 115 19.97 15.74 12.96
CA PRO A 115 19.23 15.42 11.75
C PRO A 115 18.54 16.64 11.11
N ASN A 116 18.69 17.84 11.68
CA ASN A 116 18.20 19.09 11.08
C ASN A 116 19.27 19.85 10.32
N ASP A 117 20.51 19.36 10.29
CA ASP A 117 21.60 20.00 9.57
C ASP A 117 21.20 20.18 8.09
N PRO A 118 21.18 21.43 7.59
CA PRO A 118 20.73 21.73 6.22
C PRO A 118 21.72 21.26 5.14
N ASP A 119 22.93 20.87 5.53
CA ASP A 119 23.95 20.34 4.63
C ASP A 119 23.56 18.94 4.15
N LEU A 120 23.54 18.77 2.83
CA LEU A 120 23.17 17.54 2.15
C LEU A 120 24.29 16.49 2.18
N GLY A 121 25.50 16.92 2.50
CA GLY A 121 26.70 16.11 2.44
C GLY A 121 27.14 15.78 1.02
N ASP A 122 28.14 14.90 0.95
CA ASP A 122 28.80 14.52 -0.28
C ASP A 122 28.08 13.35 -0.96
N LEU A 123 28.26 13.26 -2.29
CA LEU A 123 27.85 12.09 -3.06
C LEU A 123 28.63 10.87 -2.56
N VAL A 124 27.93 9.78 -2.26
CA VAL A 124 28.57 8.55 -1.75
C VAL A 124 29.11 7.74 -2.94
N PRO A 125 30.45 7.66 -3.14
CA PRO A 125 31.02 7.02 -4.31
C PRO A 125 30.98 5.49 -4.19
N LYS A 126 31.09 4.80 -5.32
CA LYS A 126 31.08 3.34 -5.40
C LYS A 126 32.16 2.68 -4.53
N GLU A 127 33.33 3.31 -4.41
CA GLU A 127 34.49 2.79 -3.69
C GLU A 127 34.44 3.05 -2.17
N ASP A 128 33.43 3.77 -1.67
CA ASP A 128 33.26 3.98 -0.23
C ASP A 128 32.88 2.66 0.46
N GLY A 129 33.80 2.11 1.26
CA GLY A 129 33.57 0.88 2.02
C GLY A 129 32.41 0.95 3.02
N SER A 130 31.99 2.16 3.40
CA SER A 130 30.85 2.42 4.27
C SER A 130 29.54 2.72 3.52
N ARG A 131 29.52 2.67 2.17
CA ARG A 131 28.34 3.04 1.37
C ARG A 131 27.06 2.32 1.78
N HIS A 132 27.16 1.04 2.16
CA HIS A 132 25.99 0.23 2.53
C HIS A 132 25.44 0.65 3.90
N SER A 133 26.29 0.94 4.88
CA SER A 133 25.83 1.43 6.19
C SER A 133 25.32 2.86 6.10
N LYS A 134 25.93 3.71 5.26
CA LYS A 134 25.40 5.06 4.94
C LYS A 134 24.03 4.98 4.26
N TRP A 135 23.86 4.09 3.29
CA TRP A 135 22.56 3.88 2.63
C TRP A 135 21.49 3.38 3.62
N LEU A 136 21.84 2.48 4.53
CA LEU A 136 20.94 2.04 5.59
C LEU A 136 20.60 3.19 6.55
N ARG A 137 21.59 3.94 7.06
CA ARG A 137 21.35 5.12 7.92
C ARG A 137 20.50 6.18 7.23
N PHE A 138 20.61 6.31 5.91
CA PHE A 138 19.76 7.15 5.08
C PHE A 138 18.32 6.60 5.00
N MET A 139 18.13 5.33 4.65
CA MET A 139 16.80 4.76 4.41
C MET A 139 16.00 4.53 5.69
N THR A 140 16.64 4.12 6.78
CA THR A 140 15.98 3.74 8.05
C THR A 140 15.00 4.80 8.58
N PRO A 141 15.39 6.07 8.81
CA PRO A 141 14.47 7.07 9.32
C PRO A 141 13.36 7.43 8.32
N ARG A 142 13.65 7.34 7.01
CA ARG A 142 12.69 7.62 5.94
C ARG A 142 11.61 6.55 5.86
N LEU A 143 11.98 5.27 5.91
CA LEU A 143 11.03 4.16 5.90
C LEU A 143 10.13 4.17 7.13
N TRP A 144 10.69 4.50 8.30
CA TRP A 144 9.88 4.66 9.51
C TRP A 144 8.86 5.80 9.35
N MET A 145 9.29 6.97 8.84
CA MET A 145 8.36 8.07 8.58
C MET A 145 7.29 7.71 7.54
N MET A 146 7.68 7.01 6.46
CA MET A 146 6.74 6.49 5.47
C MET A 146 5.68 5.58 6.12
N ARG A 147 6.08 4.67 7.01
CA ARG A 147 5.14 3.83 7.78
C ARG A 147 4.19 4.66 8.63
N GLU A 148 4.67 5.74 9.25
CA GLU A 148 3.83 6.63 10.05
C GLU A 148 2.83 7.43 9.21
N MET A 149 3.20 7.78 7.97
CA MET A 149 2.31 8.48 7.04
C MET A 149 1.16 7.61 6.52
N LEU A 150 1.36 6.30 6.43
CA LEU A 150 0.33 5.36 5.98
C LEU A 150 -0.87 5.26 6.94
N LYS A 151 -2.08 5.18 6.37
CA LYS A 151 -3.28 4.68 7.04
C LYS A 151 -3.06 3.26 7.57
N PRO A 152 -3.84 2.79 8.55
CA PRO A 152 -3.75 1.41 9.05
C PRO A 152 -3.76 0.35 7.93
N GLY A 153 -4.67 0.45 6.95
CA GLY A 153 -4.69 -0.44 5.78
C GLY A 153 -3.89 0.05 4.57
N GLY A 154 -3.01 1.05 4.75
CA GLY A 154 -2.19 1.61 3.68
C GLY A 154 -1.04 0.68 3.27
N VAL A 155 -0.59 0.82 2.03
CA VAL A 155 0.44 -0.04 1.42
C VAL A 155 1.65 0.79 0.99
N ILE A 156 2.85 0.24 1.14
CA ILE A 156 4.08 0.75 0.53
C ILE A 156 4.56 -0.20 -0.56
N ALA A 157 4.88 0.35 -1.73
CA ALA A 157 5.51 -0.32 -2.85
C ALA A 157 6.82 0.41 -3.19
N ILE A 158 7.95 -0.24 -2.93
CA ILE A 158 9.29 0.36 -3.06
C ILE A 158 10.09 -0.35 -4.15
N CYS A 159 10.50 0.40 -5.18
CA CYS A 159 11.35 -0.12 -6.24
C CYS A 159 12.79 -0.28 -5.77
N ILE A 160 13.46 -1.36 -6.19
CA ILE A 160 14.87 -1.60 -5.89
C ILE A 160 15.50 -2.52 -6.94
N ASP A 161 16.83 -2.49 -7.04
CA ASP A 161 17.57 -3.51 -7.76
C ASP A 161 18.22 -4.56 -6.81
N HIS A 162 18.90 -5.54 -7.41
CA HIS A 162 19.57 -6.61 -6.68
C HIS A 162 20.67 -6.16 -5.68
N ARG A 163 21.22 -4.95 -5.78
CA ARG A 163 22.35 -4.50 -4.94
C ARG A 163 21.96 -4.31 -3.49
N GLU A 164 20.78 -3.71 -3.28
CA GLU A 164 20.23 -3.43 -1.95
C GLU A 164 18.97 -4.22 -1.64
N LEU A 165 18.47 -5.06 -2.55
CA LEU A 165 17.28 -5.91 -2.34
C LEU A 165 17.25 -6.57 -0.96
N TYR A 166 18.31 -7.28 -0.56
CA TYR A 166 18.33 -8.00 0.71
C TYR A 166 18.41 -7.07 1.92
N ARG A 167 19.20 -6.00 1.84
CA ARG A 167 19.35 -5.03 2.94
C ARG A 167 18.06 -4.24 3.15
N LEU A 168 17.44 -3.81 2.05
CA LEU A 168 16.11 -3.21 2.07
C LEU A 168 15.08 -4.21 2.61
N GLY A 169 15.09 -5.46 2.15
CA GLY A 169 14.19 -6.50 2.63
C GLY A 169 14.23 -6.66 4.15
N MET A 170 15.41 -6.81 4.73
CA MET A 170 15.60 -6.90 6.19
C MET A 170 15.15 -5.63 6.91
N LEU A 171 15.41 -4.45 6.34
CA LEU A 171 14.99 -3.19 6.93
C LEU A 171 13.46 -3.00 6.86
N MET A 172 12.83 -3.45 5.78
CA MET A 172 11.38 -3.48 5.64
C MET A 172 10.75 -4.43 6.65
N ASP A 173 11.34 -5.61 6.88
CA ASP A 173 10.88 -6.52 7.94
C ASP A 173 11.01 -5.90 9.33
N GLU A 174 12.11 -5.20 9.61
CA GLU A 174 12.26 -4.52 10.90
C GLU A 174 11.22 -3.41 11.11
N VAL A 175 10.91 -2.63 10.06
CA VAL A 175 10.01 -1.47 10.16
C VAL A 175 8.54 -1.88 10.05
N PHE A 176 8.18 -2.72 9.10
CA PHE A 176 6.81 -3.11 8.78
C PHE A 176 6.40 -4.46 9.37
N ARG A 177 7.35 -5.26 9.87
CA ARG A 177 7.19 -6.67 10.26
C ARG A 177 6.96 -7.60 9.08
N GLU A 178 7.57 -8.77 9.13
CA GLU A 178 7.57 -9.73 8.02
C GLU A 178 6.15 -10.22 7.68
N GLU A 179 5.28 -10.39 8.68
CA GLU A 179 3.89 -10.81 8.48
C GLU A 179 3.08 -9.82 7.63
N ASN A 180 3.50 -8.56 7.55
CA ASN A 180 2.84 -7.54 6.73
C ASN A 180 3.34 -7.47 5.29
N ARG A 181 4.24 -8.38 4.88
CA ARG A 181 4.73 -8.49 3.50
C ARG A 181 3.62 -9.03 2.59
N ILE A 182 3.16 -8.21 1.65
CA ILE A 182 2.18 -8.64 0.63
C ILE A 182 2.88 -9.46 -0.45
N GLY A 183 4.09 -9.06 -0.86
CA GLY A 183 4.86 -9.81 -1.85
C GLY A 183 6.06 -9.06 -2.40
N ILE A 184 6.83 -9.75 -3.23
CA ILE A 184 7.94 -9.18 -3.99
C ILE A 184 7.61 -9.34 -5.47
N ILE A 185 7.41 -8.22 -6.16
CA ILE A 185 7.11 -8.21 -7.59
C ILE A 185 8.44 -8.21 -8.35
N ASN A 186 8.59 -9.15 -9.27
CA ASN A 186 9.68 -9.19 -10.23
C ASN A 186 9.25 -8.45 -11.49
N TRP A 187 9.91 -7.35 -11.79
CA TRP A 187 9.67 -6.56 -12.99
C TRP A 187 10.82 -6.75 -13.97
N GLN A 188 10.51 -7.18 -15.20
CA GLN A 188 11.53 -7.31 -16.25
C GLN A 188 11.85 -5.94 -16.87
N LYS A 189 13.08 -5.46 -16.66
CA LYS A 189 13.55 -4.17 -17.18
C LYS A 189 14.18 -4.23 -18.58
N SER A 190 14.63 -5.41 -19.01
CA SER A 190 15.31 -5.59 -20.31
C SER A 190 15.17 -7.02 -20.85
N TYR A 191 14.96 -7.16 -22.15
CA TYR A 191 14.87 -8.46 -22.85
C TYR A 191 16.23 -8.99 -23.32
N SER A 192 17.08 -8.11 -23.83
CA SER A 192 18.36 -8.54 -24.40
C SER A 192 19.37 -8.82 -23.29
N ALA A 193 19.93 -10.02 -23.29
CA ALA A 193 21.07 -10.35 -22.46
C ALA A 193 22.22 -9.38 -22.80
N ARG A 194 22.68 -8.61 -21.80
CA ARG A 194 23.91 -7.83 -21.95
C ARG A 194 25.08 -8.79 -21.83
N SER A 195 26.09 -8.60 -22.68
CA SER A 195 27.35 -9.34 -22.59
C SER A 195 28.01 -9.04 -21.23
N GLN A 196 27.79 -9.92 -20.27
CA GLN A 196 28.40 -9.89 -18.95
C GLN A 196 29.17 -11.19 -18.71
N LYS A 197 30.18 -11.12 -17.84
CA LYS A 197 31.06 -12.26 -17.53
C LYS A 197 30.33 -13.43 -16.82
N HIS A 198 29.16 -13.18 -16.25
CA HIS A 198 28.35 -14.14 -15.51
C HIS A 198 26.90 -14.15 -16.04
N ILE A 199 25.93 -13.66 -15.27
CA ILE A 199 24.51 -13.68 -15.62
C ILE A 199 24.04 -12.25 -15.90
N SER A 200 23.37 -12.04 -17.03
CA SER A 200 22.76 -10.75 -17.36
C SER A 200 21.56 -10.49 -16.44
N THR A 201 21.59 -9.39 -15.69
CA THR A 201 20.47 -8.97 -14.84
C THR A 201 19.37 -8.31 -15.68
N ALA A 202 18.25 -9.02 -15.87
CA ALA A 202 17.10 -8.55 -16.64
C ALA A 202 15.95 -8.01 -15.79
N THR A 203 16.02 -8.15 -14.46
CA THR A 203 14.93 -7.83 -13.54
C THR A 203 15.30 -6.73 -12.53
N GLU A 204 14.27 -6.01 -12.11
CA GLU A 204 14.21 -5.18 -10.91
C GLU A 204 13.06 -5.67 -10.03
N TYR A 205 13.02 -5.19 -8.80
CA TYR A 205 12.11 -5.68 -7.78
C TYR A 205 11.24 -4.55 -7.24
N VAL A 206 10.00 -4.87 -6.87
CA VAL A 206 9.16 -4.00 -6.05
C VAL A 206 8.78 -4.76 -4.80
N LEU A 207 9.25 -4.30 -3.64
CA LEU A 207 8.86 -4.87 -2.37
C LEU A 207 7.55 -4.22 -1.94
N VAL A 208 6.56 -5.04 -1.57
CA VAL A 208 5.22 -4.55 -1.21
C VAL A 208 4.89 -4.99 0.21
N TYR A 209 4.63 -4.02 1.09
CA TYR A 209 4.23 -4.22 2.47
C TYR A 209 2.96 -3.43 2.79
N ALA A 210 2.10 -4.00 3.61
CA ALA A 210 1.04 -3.25 4.28
C ALA A 210 1.57 -2.62 5.57
N LYS A 211 0.91 -1.58 6.07
CA LYS A 211 1.08 -1.17 7.48
C LYS A 211 0.46 -2.18 8.45
N ASP A 212 -0.70 -2.72 8.07
CA ASP A 212 -1.42 -3.81 8.71
C ASP A 212 -2.08 -4.63 7.58
N VAL A 213 -1.59 -5.86 7.35
CA VAL A 213 -2.03 -6.69 6.23
C VAL A 213 -3.49 -7.13 6.35
N ASP A 214 -4.00 -7.30 7.58
CA ASP A 214 -5.39 -7.70 7.81
C ASP A 214 -6.38 -6.58 7.44
N ARG A 215 -5.90 -5.33 7.40
CA ARG A 215 -6.69 -4.15 6.99
C ARG A 215 -6.43 -3.72 5.55
N ALA A 216 -5.37 -4.21 4.92
CA ALA A 216 -5.02 -3.85 3.57
C ALA A 216 -6.00 -4.47 2.56
N THR A 217 -6.33 -3.73 1.51
CA THR A 217 -7.19 -4.23 0.42
C THR A 217 -6.42 -4.18 -0.89
N THR A 218 -6.45 -5.30 -1.64
CA THR A 218 -5.86 -5.43 -2.96
C THR A 218 -6.98 -5.45 -4.01
N GLN A 219 -7.00 -4.45 -4.90
CA GLN A 219 -7.99 -4.37 -5.98
C GLN A 219 -7.66 -5.34 -7.11
N LEU A 220 -8.69 -5.76 -7.83
CA LEU A 220 -8.53 -6.58 -9.04
C LEU A 220 -8.17 -5.69 -10.22
N LEU A 221 -7.29 -6.20 -11.09
CA LEU A 221 -6.95 -5.56 -12.36
C LEU A 221 -7.98 -5.91 -13.43
N ASP A 222 -8.09 -5.12 -14.49
CA ASP A 222 -8.95 -5.45 -15.62
C ASP A 222 -8.51 -6.75 -16.32
N ARG A 223 -9.49 -7.44 -16.92
CA ARG A 223 -9.25 -8.65 -17.72
C ARG A 223 -8.85 -8.24 -19.13
N THR A 224 -7.86 -8.92 -19.69
CA THR A 224 -7.43 -8.69 -21.07
C THR A 224 -8.41 -9.30 -22.08
N GLU A 225 -8.41 -8.79 -23.32
CA GLU A 225 -9.22 -9.34 -24.41
C GLU A 225 -8.87 -10.81 -24.70
N VAL A 226 -7.59 -11.19 -24.60
CA VAL A 226 -7.12 -12.58 -24.72
C VAL A 226 -7.72 -13.49 -23.63
N MET A 227 -7.93 -12.98 -22.41
CA MET A 227 -8.60 -13.75 -21.36
C MET A 227 -10.08 -13.93 -21.64
N ASN A 228 -10.71 -12.94 -22.30
CA ASN A 228 -12.12 -12.99 -22.68
C ASN A 228 -12.35 -13.87 -23.92
N SER A 229 -11.42 -13.90 -24.88
CA SER A 229 -11.51 -14.73 -26.10
C SER A 229 -11.49 -16.25 -25.86
N ARG A 230 -11.11 -16.67 -24.64
CA ARG A 230 -11.21 -18.06 -24.16
C ARG A 230 -12.64 -18.48 -23.83
N TYR A 231 -13.57 -17.54 -23.69
CA TYR A 231 -15.00 -17.79 -23.54
C TYR A 231 -15.61 -17.74 -24.93
N ARG A 232 -16.34 -18.79 -25.31
CA ARG A 232 -16.96 -18.91 -26.63
C ARG A 232 -18.33 -19.57 -26.51
N ASN A 233 -19.27 -19.09 -27.29
CA ASN A 233 -20.60 -19.67 -27.35
C ASN A 233 -20.69 -20.83 -28.36
N TYR A 234 -20.26 -22.03 -27.97
CA TYR A 234 -20.23 -23.21 -28.85
C TYR A 234 -21.62 -23.77 -29.20
N ASP A 235 -22.63 -23.46 -28.39
CA ASP A 235 -23.95 -24.06 -28.42
C ASP A 235 -25.07 -23.04 -28.64
N ASN A 236 -24.75 -21.81 -29.06
CA ASN A 236 -25.71 -20.72 -29.25
C ASN A 236 -26.59 -20.48 -28.00
N ASP A 237 -26.00 -20.59 -26.81
CA ASP A 237 -26.67 -20.31 -25.55
C ASP A 237 -27.06 -18.82 -25.48
N PRO A 238 -28.32 -18.47 -25.16
CA PRO A 238 -28.75 -17.08 -24.97
C PRO A 238 -28.05 -16.37 -23.80
N ASP A 239 -27.48 -17.12 -22.84
CA ASP A 239 -26.88 -16.60 -21.60
C ASP A 239 -25.40 -16.15 -21.71
N LEU A 240 -24.93 -15.87 -22.93
CA LEU A 240 -23.59 -15.33 -23.29
C LEU A 240 -22.45 -16.37 -23.31
N ASP A 241 -21.25 -15.91 -23.70
CA ASP A 241 -20.04 -16.73 -23.83
C ASP A 241 -19.65 -17.45 -22.53
N TRP A 242 -19.23 -18.72 -22.67
CA TRP A 242 -18.83 -19.58 -21.56
C TRP A 242 -17.55 -20.35 -21.90
N LYS A 243 -16.93 -20.95 -20.90
CA LYS A 243 -15.82 -21.90 -21.09
C LYS A 243 -16.04 -23.19 -20.33
N SER A 244 -15.39 -24.26 -20.76
CA SER A 244 -15.38 -25.54 -20.04
C SER A 244 -14.64 -25.42 -18.71
N ALA A 245 -15.17 -26.04 -17.66
CA ALA A 245 -14.56 -26.21 -16.36
C ALA A 245 -14.70 -27.66 -15.88
N ASP A 246 -13.79 -28.08 -14.98
CA ASP A 246 -13.84 -29.40 -14.35
C ASP A 246 -15.11 -29.51 -13.48
N ALA A 247 -15.83 -30.62 -13.64
CA ALA A 247 -17.00 -30.93 -12.81
C ALA A 247 -16.60 -31.56 -11.46
N SER A 248 -15.31 -31.85 -11.26
CA SER A 248 -14.78 -32.56 -10.10
C SER A 248 -13.73 -31.76 -9.32
N ALA A 249 -13.54 -32.13 -8.05
CA ALA A 249 -12.57 -31.55 -7.13
C ALA A 249 -11.69 -32.66 -6.50
N PRO A 250 -10.44 -32.34 -6.09
CA PRO A 250 -9.44 -33.32 -5.65
C PRO A 250 -9.74 -34.03 -4.34
N GLU A 251 -10.57 -33.47 -3.46
CA GLU A 251 -10.86 -34.05 -2.14
C GLU A 251 -11.84 -35.24 -2.27
N ILE A 252 -11.72 -36.24 -1.41
CA ILE A 252 -12.74 -37.30 -1.33
C ILE A 252 -13.80 -36.86 -0.32
N ARG A 253 -15.08 -36.93 -0.73
CA ARG A 253 -16.23 -36.70 0.15
C ARG A 253 -17.21 -37.83 -0.03
N GLU A 254 -17.54 -38.55 1.03
CA GLU A 254 -18.41 -39.75 0.97
C GLU A 254 -19.73 -39.48 0.23
N THR A 255 -20.32 -38.30 0.42
CA THR A 255 -21.59 -37.90 -0.22
C THR A 255 -21.42 -37.35 -1.65
N GLY A 256 -20.20 -36.98 -2.03
CA GLY A 256 -19.85 -36.36 -3.31
C GLY A 256 -19.12 -37.28 -4.29
N THR A 257 -18.69 -38.46 -3.85
CA THR A 257 -18.03 -39.48 -4.68
C THR A 257 -19.05 -40.56 -5.08
N TYR A 258 -19.70 -40.37 -6.23
CA TYR A 258 -20.70 -41.29 -6.78
C TYR A 258 -20.62 -41.34 -8.32
N GLY A 259 -21.14 -42.41 -8.92
CA GLY A 259 -21.17 -42.56 -10.38
C GLY A 259 -22.21 -41.65 -11.06
N VAL A 260 -21.89 -41.10 -12.23
CA VAL A 260 -22.83 -40.36 -13.09
C VAL A 260 -22.93 -41.06 -14.45
N GLN A 261 -24.14 -41.46 -14.84
CA GLN A 261 -24.39 -42.08 -16.13
C GLN A 261 -24.53 -41.04 -17.25
N SER A 262 -23.73 -41.17 -18.30
CA SER A 262 -23.89 -40.36 -19.52
C SER A 262 -25.20 -40.71 -20.23
N PRO A 263 -26.02 -39.71 -20.62
CA PRO A 263 -27.21 -39.95 -21.42
C PRO A 263 -26.87 -40.28 -22.88
N PHE A 264 -25.64 -40.03 -23.33
CA PHE A 264 -25.20 -40.25 -24.72
C PHE A 264 -24.64 -41.67 -24.92
N THR A 265 -23.70 -42.06 -24.06
CA THR A 265 -22.95 -43.31 -24.19
C THR A 265 -23.43 -44.41 -23.26
N GLY A 266 -24.19 -44.04 -22.21
CA GLY A 266 -24.60 -44.94 -21.15
C GLY A 266 -23.50 -45.24 -20.13
N ARG A 267 -22.24 -44.85 -20.38
CA ARG A 267 -21.08 -45.08 -19.51
C ARG A 267 -21.23 -44.39 -18.15
N ILE A 268 -20.71 -45.01 -17.10
CA ILE A 268 -20.61 -44.42 -15.76
C ILE A 268 -19.27 -43.70 -15.60
N PHE A 269 -19.33 -42.46 -15.10
CA PHE A 269 -18.18 -41.64 -14.79
C PHE A 269 -18.07 -41.41 -13.29
N TYR A 270 -16.85 -41.45 -12.77
CA TYR A 270 -16.51 -41.10 -11.38
C TYR A 270 -15.60 -39.88 -11.37
N PRO A 271 -15.74 -38.98 -10.39
CA PRO A 271 -14.88 -37.82 -10.26
C PRO A 271 -13.42 -38.28 -10.04
N ARG A 272 -12.51 -37.84 -10.92
CA ARG A 272 -11.08 -38.22 -10.90
C ARG A 272 -10.83 -39.72 -10.72
N GLU A 273 -11.60 -40.55 -11.42
CA GLU A 273 -11.51 -42.02 -11.33
C GLU A 273 -11.67 -42.55 -9.89
N GLY A 274 -12.54 -41.91 -9.10
CA GLY A 274 -12.82 -42.28 -7.71
C GLY A 274 -11.89 -41.63 -6.68
N ARG A 275 -10.92 -40.81 -7.11
CA ARG A 275 -9.98 -40.08 -6.23
C ARG A 275 -10.40 -38.62 -5.98
N GLY A 276 -11.70 -38.34 -6.05
CA GLY A 276 -12.24 -37.00 -5.86
C GLY A 276 -13.74 -37.00 -5.59
N HIS A 277 -14.35 -35.83 -5.64
CA HIS A 277 -15.80 -35.65 -5.53
C HIS A 277 -16.32 -34.72 -6.63
N TRP A 278 -17.62 -34.78 -6.93
CA TRP A 278 -18.26 -33.81 -7.80
C TRP A 278 -18.30 -32.44 -7.12
N ALA A 279 -17.95 -31.38 -7.85
CA ALA A 279 -17.88 -30.01 -7.33
C ALA A 279 -19.25 -29.45 -6.90
N ASN A 280 -20.35 -30.08 -7.33
CA ASN A 280 -21.71 -29.69 -6.99
C ASN A 280 -22.49 -30.86 -6.39
N ASP A 281 -23.45 -30.54 -5.52
CA ASP A 281 -24.26 -31.54 -4.84
C ASP A 281 -25.15 -32.34 -5.80
N ALA A 282 -25.39 -33.59 -5.44
CA ALA A 282 -26.15 -34.54 -6.25
C ALA A 282 -27.55 -34.09 -6.71
N PRO A 283 -28.35 -33.31 -5.94
CA PRO A 283 -29.61 -32.76 -6.45
C PRO A 283 -29.40 -31.79 -7.63
N VAL A 284 -28.36 -30.96 -7.58
CA VAL A 284 -28.01 -30.02 -8.64
C VAL A 284 -27.54 -30.77 -9.88
N MET A 285 -26.65 -31.74 -9.69
CA MET A 285 -26.17 -32.62 -10.76
C MET A 285 -27.33 -33.38 -11.43
N LYS A 286 -28.26 -33.93 -10.64
CA LYS A 286 -29.46 -34.60 -11.14
C LYS A 286 -30.34 -33.67 -11.98
N ARG A 287 -30.53 -32.42 -11.56
CA ARG A 287 -31.31 -31.42 -12.30
C ARG A 287 -30.69 -31.16 -13.68
N TRP A 288 -29.37 -30.97 -13.75
CA TRP A 288 -28.67 -30.74 -15.01
C TRP A 288 -28.66 -31.98 -15.91
N LEU A 289 -28.50 -33.18 -15.35
CA LEU A 289 -28.63 -34.43 -16.10
C LEU A 289 -30.05 -34.61 -16.67
N THR A 290 -31.08 -34.28 -15.88
CA THR A 290 -32.47 -34.38 -16.33
C THR A 290 -32.79 -33.38 -17.43
N ALA A 291 -32.12 -32.23 -17.47
CA ALA A 291 -32.25 -31.24 -18.52
C ALA A 291 -31.80 -31.74 -19.91
N TRP A 292 -31.08 -32.88 -19.99
CA TRP A 292 -30.82 -33.60 -21.24
C TRP A 292 -32.01 -34.46 -21.72
N GLY A 293 -33.20 -34.31 -21.12
CA GLY A 293 -34.45 -34.87 -21.62
C GLY A 293 -34.79 -36.26 -21.13
N SER A 294 -34.11 -36.76 -20.09
CA SER A 294 -34.35 -38.09 -19.50
C SER A 294 -34.38 -38.03 -17.98
N GLU A 295 -35.23 -38.85 -17.35
CA GLU A 295 -35.28 -38.89 -15.88
C GLU A 295 -34.12 -39.69 -15.29
N TYR A 296 -33.56 -39.19 -14.18
CA TYR A 296 -32.52 -39.86 -13.42
C TYR A 296 -33.03 -40.33 -12.05
N THR A 297 -32.46 -41.42 -11.53
CA THR A 297 -32.68 -41.92 -10.16
C THR A 297 -31.36 -42.24 -9.48
N ARG A 298 -31.37 -42.32 -8.15
CA ARG A 298 -30.22 -42.83 -7.38
C ARG A 298 -30.30 -44.34 -7.30
N LYS A 299 -29.23 -45.03 -7.68
CA LYS A 299 -29.13 -46.48 -7.61
C LYS A 299 -27.80 -46.90 -7.02
N ASP A 300 -27.83 -47.89 -6.14
CA ASP A 300 -26.61 -48.57 -5.68
C ASP A 300 -26.16 -49.54 -6.77
N LEU A 301 -24.91 -49.41 -7.22
CA LEU A 301 -24.33 -50.24 -8.27
C LEU A 301 -23.51 -51.41 -7.70
N GLY A 302 -23.28 -51.47 -6.38
CA GLY A 302 -22.47 -52.51 -5.75
C GLY A 302 -20.97 -52.37 -6.01
N ASP A 303 -20.51 -51.17 -6.33
CA ASP A 303 -19.14 -50.81 -6.73
C ASP A 303 -18.28 -50.26 -5.58
N GLY A 304 -18.85 -50.18 -4.37
CA GLY A 304 -18.19 -49.61 -3.18
C GLY A 304 -18.26 -48.08 -3.06
N PHE A 305 -18.97 -47.39 -3.96
CA PHE A 305 -19.18 -45.94 -3.90
C PHE A 305 -20.60 -45.58 -3.43
N ALA A 306 -20.85 -44.28 -3.21
CA ALA A 306 -22.20 -43.81 -2.91
C ALA A 306 -23.14 -43.99 -4.14
N LYS A 307 -24.46 -44.08 -3.87
CA LYS A 307 -25.49 -44.33 -4.89
C LYS A 307 -25.34 -43.40 -6.10
N ALA A 308 -25.09 -44.00 -7.27
CA ALA A 308 -24.90 -43.34 -8.55
C ALA A 308 -26.18 -42.68 -9.07
N LEU A 309 -26.04 -41.60 -9.84
CA LEU A 309 -27.11 -41.01 -10.64
C LEU A 309 -27.18 -41.70 -12.00
N VAL A 310 -28.21 -42.51 -12.18
CA VAL A 310 -28.43 -43.34 -13.38
C VAL A 310 -29.78 -43.03 -14.04
N LEU A 311 -29.89 -43.32 -15.33
CA LEU A 311 -31.15 -43.22 -16.07
C LEU A 311 -32.22 -44.10 -15.43
N LYS A 312 -33.41 -43.54 -15.21
CA LYS A 312 -34.51 -44.24 -14.55
C LYS A 312 -34.97 -45.42 -15.41
N GLY A 313 -34.81 -46.63 -14.85
CA GLY A 313 -35.15 -47.88 -15.53
C GLY A 313 -33.99 -48.55 -16.27
N ALA A 314 -32.79 -47.96 -16.28
CA ALA A 314 -31.61 -48.58 -16.88
C ALA A 314 -31.17 -49.84 -16.13
N LYS A 315 -30.75 -50.84 -16.91
CA LYS A 315 -30.27 -52.14 -16.45
C LYS A 315 -28.75 -52.16 -16.35
N PHE A 316 -28.27 -52.87 -15.34
CA PHE A 316 -26.85 -52.98 -15.01
C PHE A 316 -26.50 -54.44 -14.72
N HIS A 317 -25.30 -54.87 -15.11
CA HIS A 317 -24.71 -56.17 -14.80
C HIS A 317 -23.30 -55.92 -14.25
N GLU A 318 -23.02 -56.39 -13.03
CA GLU A 318 -21.73 -56.18 -12.35
C GLU A 318 -21.30 -54.70 -12.30
N GLY A 319 -22.25 -53.79 -12.04
CA GLY A 319 -22.01 -52.35 -11.97
C GLY A 319 -21.95 -51.65 -13.33
N GLU A 320 -21.85 -52.39 -14.44
CA GLU A 320 -21.75 -51.84 -15.79
C GLU A 320 -23.11 -51.77 -16.51
N PRO A 321 -23.35 -50.75 -17.36
CA PRO A 321 -24.59 -50.63 -18.14
C PRO A 321 -24.77 -51.77 -19.15
N VAL A 322 -25.98 -52.31 -19.26
CA VAL A 322 -26.28 -53.35 -20.26
C VAL A 322 -26.23 -52.77 -21.68
N ARG A 323 -25.44 -53.39 -22.56
CA ARG A 323 -25.32 -52.96 -23.96
C ARG A 323 -26.66 -53.10 -24.68
N GLY A 324 -27.07 -52.03 -25.36
CA GLY A 324 -28.33 -52.01 -26.13
C GLY A 324 -29.60 -51.83 -25.26
N ASP A 325 -29.47 -51.38 -24.02
CA ASP A 325 -30.62 -51.06 -23.17
C ASP A 325 -31.54 -50.02 -23.87
N PRO A 326 -32.84 -50.34 -24.09
CA PRO A 326 -33.80 -49.42 -24.69
C PRO A 326 -33.90 -48.07 -23.98
N VAL A 327 -33.67 -48.03 -22.65
CA VAL A 327 -33.68 -46.79 -21.87
C VAL A 327 -32.51 -45.89 -22.25
N VAL A 328 -31.31 -46.47 -22.42
CA VAL A 328 -30.11 -45.74 -22.82
C VAL A 328 -30.24 -45.24 -24.27
N ILE A 329 -30.79 -46.06 -25.16
CA ILE A 329 -31.04 -45.67 -26.57
C ILE A 329 -32.00 -44.48 -26.63
N LYS A 330 -33.13 -44.55 -25.89
CA LYS A 330 -34.10 -43.45 -25.82
C LYS A 330 -33.48 -42.18 -25.22
N ALA A 331 -32.67 -42.32 -24.18
CA ALA A 331 -31.98 -41.20 -23.56
C ALA A 331 -30.99 -40.54 -24.52
N ARG A 332 -30.24 -41.34 -25.28
CA ARG A 332 -29.32 -40.87 -26.32
C ARG A 332 -30.05 -40.07 -27.39
N ASP A 333 -31.18 -40.56 -27.89
CA ASP A 333 -31.97 -39.84 -28.89
C ASP A 333 -32.48 -38.49 -28.38
N ALA A 334 -32.91 -38.42 -27.12
CA ALA A 334 -33.35 -37.18 -26.49
C ALA A 334 -32.17 -36.19 -26.32
N ALA A 335 -31.03 -36.68 -25.81
CA ALA A 335 -29.84 -35.88 -25.59
C ALA A 335 -29.25 -35.35 -26.91
N LEU A 336 -29.21 -36.16 -27.97
CA LEU A 336 -28.75 -35.76 -29.30
C LEU A 336 -29.63 -34.67 -29.93
N LYS A 337 -30.95 -34.67 -29.68
CA LYS A 337 -31.84 -33.59 -30.12
C LYS A 337 -31.50 -32.27 -29.45
N ILE A 338 -31.22 -32.29 -28.14
CA ILE A 338 -30.82 -31.10 -27.38
C ILE A 338 -29.44 -30.63 -27.80
N LEU A 339 -28.49 -31.56 -28.00
CA LEU A 339 -27.14 -31.28 -28.48
C LEU A 339 -27.19 -30.48 -29.79
N LYS A 340 -28.01 -30.93 -30.75
CA LYS A 340 -28.20 -30.25 -32.06
C LYS A 340 -28.94 -28.92 -31.95
N ARG A 341 -29.88 -28.79 -31.01
CA ARG A 341 -30.65 -27.55 -30.81
C ARG A 341 -29.78 -26.43 -30.23
N GLY A 342 -28.78 -26.79 -29.42
CA GLY A 342 -28.00 -25.80 -28.66
C GLY A 342 -28.64 -25.46 -27.30
N ALA A 343 -28.07 -24.46 -26.62
CA ALA A 343 -28.36 -24.09 -25.23
C ALA A 343 -28.27 -25.31 -24.30
N TRP A 344 -27.08 -25.90 -24.25
CA TRP A 344 -26.80 -27.10 -23.47
C TRP A 344 -26.90 -26.81 -21.96
N PRO A 345 -27.39 -27.79 -21.17
CA PRO A 345 -27.36 -27.71 -19.71
C PRO A 345 -25.97 -27.39 -19.15
N ALA A 346 -25.93 -26.82 -17.94
CA ALA A 346 -24.68 -26.45 -17.28
C ALA A 346 -23.71 -27.62 -17.09
N LEU A 347 -24.22 -28.85 -16.92
CA LEU A 347 -23.44 -30.08 -17.00
C LEU A 347 -23.57 -30.66 -18.42
N TYR A 348 -22.46 -30.81 -19.13
CA TYR A 348 -22.43 -31.30 -20.51
C TYR A 348 -21.33 -32.35 -20.73
N PHE A 349 -21.33 -33.03 -21.87
CA PHE A 349 -20.48 -34.21 -22.15
C PHE A 349 -19.59 -34.00 -23.37
N GLY A 350 -19.02 -32.80 -23.53
CA GLY A 350 -18.30 -32.40 -24.74
C GLY A 350 -19.22 -31.99 -25.89
N VAL A 351 -18.61 -31.64 -27.02
CA VAL A 351 -19.31 -31.15 -28.23
C VAL A 351 -20.03 -32.27 -29.00
N ASP A 352 -19.61 -33.51 -28.78
CA ASP A 352 -20.11 -34.73 -29.43
C ASP A 352 -20.86 -35.67 -28.46
N GLY A 353 -20.82 -35.40 -27.16
CA GLY A 353 -21.44 -36.23 -26.12
C GLY A 353 -20.59 -37.42 -25.67
N GLU A 354 -19.35 -37.54 -26.17
CA GLU A 354 -18.48 -38.70 -25.90
C GLU A 354 -17.53 -38.47 -24.70
N ASN A 355 -17.41 -37.24 -24.23
CA ASN A 355 -16.55 -36.89 -23.10
C ASN A 355 -17.23 -37.15 -21.74
N GLY A 356 -16.43 -37.12 -20.67
CA GLY A 356 -16.97 -37.13 -19.31
C GLY A 356 -17.73 -35.84 -18.95
N PRO A 357 -18.43 -35.82 -17.80
CA PRO A 357 -19.17 -34.65 -17.35
C PRO A 357 -18.25 -33.42 -17.14
N GLN A 358 -18.60 -32.30 -17.77
CA GLN A 358 -17.93 -31.01 -17.67
C GLN A 358 -18.93 -29.92 -17.31
N LEU A 359 -18.46 -28.81 -16.72
CA LEU A 359 -19.30 -27.67 -16.37
C LEU A 359 -19.10 -26.49 -17.31
N LYS A 360 -20.20 -25.80 -17.64
CA LYS A 360 -20.18 -24.48 -18.28
C LYS A 360 -19.92 -23.41 -17.22
N ASN A 361 -18.90 -22.60 -17.43
CA ASN A 361 -18.62 -21.43 -16.59
C ASN A 361 -18.82 -20.16 -17.43
N TYR A 362 -19.89 -19.41 -17.15
CA TYR A 362 -20.28 -18.25 -17.93
C TYR A 362 -19.43 -17.03 -17.61
N LEU A 363 -19.10 -16.24 -18.62
CA LEU A 363 -18.30 -15.01 -18.44
C LEU A 363 -18.98 -14.01 -17.48
N LYS A 364 -20.31 -13.93 -17.51
CA LYS A 364 -21.11 -13.03 -16.65
C LYS A 364 -21.03 -13.37 -15.15
N ASP A 365 -20.82 -14.63 -14.81
CA ASP A 365 -20.80 -15.12 -13.43
C ASP A 365 -19.39 -15.10 -12.81
N VAL A 366 -18.36 -14.85 -13.63
CA VAL A 366 -16.99 -14.70 -13.15
C VAL A 366 -16.79 -13.28 -12.63
N LYS A 367 -16.31 -13.15 -11.38
CA LYS A 367 -15.93 -11.85 -10.79
C LYS A 367 -15.12 -11.03 -11.81
N ARG A 368 -15.53 -9.79 -12.05
CA ARG A 368 -14.83 -8.88 -12.94
C ARG A 368 -13.43 -8.62 -12.39
N GLY A 369 -12.43 -8.74 -13.26
CA GLY A 369 -11.02 -8.50 -12.96
C GLY A 369 -10.17 -9.75 -12.70
N LYS A 370 -8.85 -9.57 -12.59
CA LYS A 370 -7.84 -10.59 -12.30
C LYS A 370 -7.03 -10.22 -11.06
N VAL A 371 -6.61 -11.23 -10.31
CA VAL A 371 -5.66 -11.06 -9.18
C VAL A 371 -4.28 -10.76 -9.75
N ALA A 372 -3.57 -9.80 -9.16
CA ALA A 372 -2.21 -9.48 -9.53
C ALA A 372 -1.23 -10.58 -9.07
N MET A 373 -0.31 -10.98 -9.95
CA MET A 373 0.75 -11.96 -9.65
C MET A 373 2.07 -11.26 -9.27
N THR A 374 3.04 -12.01 -8.72
CA THR A 374 4.37 -11.49 -8.34
C THR A 374 5.41 -11.51 -9.47
N TYR A 375 5.05 -11.96 -10.66
CA TYR A 375 5.94 -11.98 -11.83
C TYR A 375 5.28 -11.20 -12.97
N TRP A 376 5.87 -10.09 -13.37
CA TRP A 376 5.34 -9.21 -14.42
C TRP A 376 6.29 -9.20 -15.63
N ALA A 377 6.01 -10.07 -16.60
CA ALA A 377 6.65 -10.14 -17.92
C ALA A 377 5.77 -9.49 -19.02
N ASP A 378 6.30 -9.23 -20.23
CA ASP A 378 5.61 -8.48 -21.31
C ASP A 378 4.19 -8.92 -21.58
N GLU A 379 3.93 -10.23 -21.56
CA GLU A 379 2.61 -10.81 -21.88
C GLU A 379 1.49 -10.30 -20.92
N ASP A 380 1.85 -9.76 -19.75
CA ASP A 380 0.94 -9.15 -18.77
C ASP A 380 0.83 -7.61 -18.86
N TYR A 381 1.51 -6.99 -19.83
CA TYR A 381 1.52 -5.56 -20.13
C TYR A 381 0.77 -5.22 -21.43
N GLU A 382 -0.28 -5.96 -21.78
CA GLU A 382 -1.19 -5.59 -22.88
C GLU A 382 -2.46 -4.90 -22.38
N SER A 383 -2.58 -3.63 -22.75
CA SER A 383 -3.75 -2.77 -22.73
C SER A 383 -3.37 -1.57 -23.59
N PRO A 384 -4.18 -1.17 -24.56
CA PRO A 384 -3.73 -0.32 -25.66
C PRO A 384 -3.61 1.14 -25.20
N LEU A 385 -2.41 1.55 -24.80
CA LEU A 385 -2.05 2.97 -24.91
C LEU A 385 -1.68 3.20 -26.38
N ASN A 386 -2.69 3.44 -27.22
CA ASN A 386 -2.48 4.03 -28.53
C ASN A 386 -2.01 5.47 -28.30
N ILE A 387 -0.72 5.65 -28.05
CA ILE A 387 -0.06 6.94 -28.21
C ILE A 387 0.03 7.15 -29.71
N GLU A 388 -1.07 7.58 -30.32
CA GLU A 388 -1.06 7.97 -31.74
C GLU A 388 -0.10 9.15 -31.90
N SER A 389 1.04 8.88 -32.52
CA SER A 389 1.80 9.78 -33.38
C SER A 389 2.91 8.99 -34.07
N GLN A 390 2.77 8.83 -35.38
CA GLN A 390 3.67 8.12 -36.27
C GLN A 390 5.13 8.60 -36.17
N SER A 391 6.05 7.64 -36.07
CA SER A 391 7.28 7.58 -36.90
C SER A 391 8.04 6.27 -36.63
N TRP A 392 7.73 5.26 -37.45
CA TRP A 392 8.54 4.14 -37.95
C TRP A 392 9.12 3.08 -36.99
N ASP A 393 8.74 1.83 -37.33
CA ASP A 393 9.28 0.49 -37.00
C ASP A 393 10.37 0.37 -35.94
N HIS A 394 9.97 0.00 -34.73
CA HIS A 394 10.17 -1.34 -34.16
C HIS A 394 9.14 -1.52 -33.04
N THR A 395 8.36 -2.58 -33.13
CA THR A 395 7.23 -2.93 -32.27
C THR A 395 7.59 -2.94 -30.78
N GLU A 396 6.84 -2.12 -30.02
CA GLU A 396 6.21 -2.42 -28.73
C GLU A 396 7.14 -2.76 -27.55
N SER A 397 7.31 -1.81 -26.62
CA SER A 397 7.89 -2.12 -25.31
C SER A 397 7.70 -1.03 -24.24
N GLY A 398 7.40 -1.44 -23.00
CA GLY A 398 7.47 -0.65 -21.78
C GLY A 398 8.68 -1.05 -20.92
N HIS A 399 9.82 -0.37 -21.07
CA HIS A 399 11.12 -0.69 -20.45
C HIS A 399 11.72 0.56 -19.78
N SER A 400 12.88 0.47 -19.11
CA SER A 400 13.60 1.66 -18.64
C SER A 400 13.83 2.69 -19.76
N GLN A 401 14.04 2.20 -20.99
CA GLN A 401 14.10 3.04 -22.19
C GLN A 401 12.78 3.76 -22.47
N THR A 402 11.64 3.09 -22.28
CA THR A 402 10.30 3.66 -22.45
C THR A 402 10.03 4.76 -21.44
N GLY A 403 10.44 4.60 -20.17
CA GLY A 403 10.33 5.67 -19.19
C GLY A 403 11.07 6.94 -19.65
N VAL A 404 12.28 6.79 -20.19
CA VAL A 404 13.05 7.91 -20.76
C VAL A 404 12.36 8.47 -22.00
N THR A 405 11.87 7.65 -22.92
CA THR A 405 11.13 8.10 -24.11
C THR A 405 9.83 8.82 -23.76
N GLU A 406 9.08 8.34 -22.76
CA GLU A 406 7.90 9.01 -22.21
C GLU A 406 8.26 10.39 -21.64
N LEU A 407 9.38 10.48 -20.90
CA LEU A 407 9.87 11.75 -20.38
C LEU A 407 10.32 12.70 -21.49
N ASP A 408 11.11 12.22 -22.45
CA ASP A 408 11.55 12.96 -23.64
C ASP A 408 10.36 13.56 -24.40
N ALA A 409 9.27 12.80 -24.54
CA ALA A 409 8.06 13.29 -25.20
C ALA A 409 7.44 14.49 -24.45
N VAL A 410 7.46 14.46 -23.11
CA VAL A 410 6.88 15.52 -22.28
C VAL A 410 7.80 16.73 -22.20
N VAL A 411 9.04 16.57 -21.72
CA VAL A 411 9.93 17.69 -21.37
C VAL A 411 11.02 17.97 -22.40
N GLY A 412 11.17 17.11 -23.42
CA GLY A 412 12.21 17.21 -24.45
C GLY A 412 13.48 16.47 -24.07
N LYS A 413 14.33 16.20 -25.08
CA LYS A 413 15.62 15.51 -24.90
C LYS A 413 16.62 16.34 -24.09
N ASN A 414 17.71 15.70 -23.64
CA ASN A 414 18.82 16.31 -22.89
C ASN A 414 18.47 16.80 -21.49
N HIS A 415 17.44 16.24 -20.87
CA HIS A 415 17.07 16.50 -19.48
C HIS A 415 18.00 15.84 -18.44
N ASN A 416 19.04 15.11 -18.88
CA ASN A 416 20.08 14.47 -18.06
C ASN A 416 19.58 13.50 -16.96
N PHE A 417 18.32 13.07 -16.99
CA PHE A 417 17.74 12.12 -16.05
C PHE A 417 17.65 10.73 -16.68
N ARG A 418 18.36 9.73 -16.16
CA ARG A 418 18.48 8.42 -16.86
C ARG A 418 17.59 7.33 -16.29
N THR A 419 17.10 7.49 -15.07
CA THR A 419 16.45 6.44 -14.28
C THR A 419 14.94 6.70 -14.15
N VAL A 420 14.25 6.86 -15.28
CA VAL A 420 12.80 7.07 -15.27
C VAL A 420 12.07 5.73 -15.18
N LYS A 421 11.18 5.60 -14.20
CA LYS A 421 10.27 4.46 -14.12
C LYS A 421 9.15 4.57 -15.17
N PRO A 422 8.78 3.47 -15.86
CA PRO A 422 7.72 3.49 -16.85
C PRO A 422 6.37 3.87 -16.23
N LEU A 423 5.60 4.72 -16.91
CA LEU A 423 4.29 5.19 -16.44
C LEU A 423 3.34 4.02 -16.14
N ARG A 424 3.35 3.01 -17.01
CA ARG A 424 2.47 1.84 -16.90
C ARG A 424 2.71 1.01 -15.64
N LEU A 425 3.97 0.88 -15.21
CA LEU A 425 4.31 0.18 -13.97
C LEU A 425 3.64 0.88 -12.78
N PHE A 426 3.76 2.20 -12.72
CA PHE A 426 3.24 3.00 -11.61
C PHE A 426 1.70 3.04 -11.64
N LYS A 427 1.08 3.17 -12.82
CA LYS A 427 -0.38 3.08 -12.96
C LYS A 427 -0.92 1.75 -12.43
N LYS A 428 -0.30 0.62 -12.78
CA LYS A 428 -0.73 -0.70 -12.31
C LYS A 428 -0.68 -0.82 -10.78
N ILE A 429 0.42 -0.38 -10.16
CA ILE A 429 0.56 -0.39 -8.69
C ILE A 429 -0.49 0.51 -8.03
N ILE A 430 -0.72 1.71 -8.55
CA ILE A 430 -1.74 2.65 -8.03
C ILE A 430 -3.15 2.05 -8.18
N GLN A 431 -3.46 1.40 -9.30
CA GLN A 431 -4.75 0.75 -9.51
C GLN A 431 -4.99 -0.39 -8.51
N ILE A 432 -3.96 -1.16 -8.17
CA ILE A 432 -4.07 -2.30 -7.24
C ILE A 432 -4.27 -1.82 -5.80
N TRP A 433 -3.48 -0.84 -5.33
CA TRP A 433 -3.39 -0.52 -3.90
C TRP A 433 -3.86 0.88 -3.50
N CYS A 434 -4.22 1.75 -4.45
CA CYS A 434 -4.79 3.05 -4.13
C CYS A 434 -6.27 3.13 -4.55
N LYS A 435 -7.14 3.36 -3.56
CA LYS A 435 -8.56 3.64 -3.79
C LYS A 435 -8.78 4.87 -4.68
N SER A 436 -9.94 4.97 -5.32
CA SER A 436 -10.24 6.02 -6.31
C SER A 436 -10.20 7.46 -5.77
N ASP A 437 -10.31 7.66 -4.46
CA ASP A 437 -10.23 8.95 -3.76
C ASP A 437 -9.00 9.05 -2.83
N GLY A 438 -8.05 8.12 -2.98
CA GLY A 438 -6.91 7.95 -2.09
C GLY A 438 -5.78 8.94 -2.31
N ILE A 439 -4.82 8.95 -1.37
CA ILE A 439 -3.59 9.74 -1.47
C ILE A 439 -2.41 8.82 -1.80
N VAL A 440 -1.67 9.16 -2.85
CA VAL A 440 -0.39 8.55 -3.22
C VAL A 440 0.75 9.47 -2.81
N LEU A 441 1.68 8.99 -1.99
CA LEU A 441 2.89 9.71 -1.60
C LEU A 441 4.11 9.09 -2.28
N ASP A 442 4.97 9.94 -2.84
CA ASP A 442 6.27 9.55 -3.36
C ASP A 442 7.35 10.52 -2.83
N PRO A 443 8.12 10.11 -1.81
CA PRO A 443 9.18 10.92 -1.23
C PRO A 443 10.51 10.88 -2.01
N PHE A 444 10.55 10.16 -3.15
CA PHE A 444 11.66 10.11 -4.09
C PHE A 444 11.10 10.29 -5.51
N ALA A 445 10.44 11.41 -5.76
CA ALA A 445 9.58 11.58 -6.92
C ALA A 445 10.32 11.53 -8.27
N GLY A 446 11.62 11.82 -8.28
CA GLY A 446 12.49 11.88 -9.45
C GLY A 446 11.87 12.75 -10.54
N SER A 447 11.63 12.14 -11.70
CA SER A 447 11.01 12.84 -12.83
C SER A 447 9.52 13.19 -12.65
N GLY A 448 8.84 12.70 -11.62
CA GLY A 448 7.40 12.94 -11.40
C GLY A 448 6.48 11.93 -12.10
N THR A 449 6.94 10.70 -12.32
CA THR A 449 6.15 9.62 -12.92
C THR A 449 4.87 9.34 -12.10
N THR A 450 4.96 9.34 -10.77
CA THR A 450 3.83 9.09 -9.86
C THR A 450 2.67 10.07 -10.09
N ALA A 451 2.95 11.38 -10.13
CA ALA A 451 1.90 12.37 -10.38
C ALA A 451 1.27 12.22 -11.77
N HIS A 452 2.07 11.94 -12.81
CA HIS A 452 1.55 11.66 -14.14
C HIS A 452 0.61 10.44 -14.11
N ALA A 453 1.01 9.35 -13.47
CA ALA A 453 0.20 8.13 -13.37
C ALA A 453 -1.13 8.36 -12.62
N VAL A 454 -1.10 9.15 -11.54
CA VAL A 454 -2.31 9.51 -10.77
C VAL A 454 -3.29 10.31 -11.62
N LEU A 455 -2.82 11.35 -12.31
CA LEU A 455 -3.67 12.21 -13.13
C LEU A 455 -4.30 11.43 -14.29
N ASP A 456 -3.51 10.56 -14.93
CA ASP A 456 -3.96 9.75 -16.06
C ASP A 456 -5.01 8.73 -15.63
N LEU A 457 -4.78 8.01 -14.52
CA LEU A 457 -5.77 7.09 -13.94
C LEU A 457 -7.04 7.78 -13.47
N ASN A 458 -6.95 9.02 -12.96
CA ASN A 458 -8.12 9.79 -12.58
C ASN A 458 -9.03 10.06 -13.79
N LYS A 459 -8.43 10.41 -14.93
CA LYS A 459 -9.15 10.59 -16.19
C LYS A 459 -9.75 9.26 -16.69
N GLU A 460 -8.95 8.20 -16.74
CA GLU A 460 -9.41 6.89 -17.26
C GLU A 460 -10.53 6.26 -16.44
N SER A 461 -10.48 6.44 -15.12
CA SER A 461 -11.36 5.74 -14.18
C SER A 461 -12.44 6.65 -13.56
N ALA A 462 -12.57 7.89 -14.03
CA ALA A 462 -13.36 8.95 -13.37
C ALA A 462 -13.09 9.01 -11.86
N ALA A 463 -11.82 8.88 -11.48
CA ALA A 463 -11.36 8.85 -10.09
C ALA A 463 -10.84 10.22 -9.65
N SER A 464 -10.62 10.38 -8.35
CA SER A 464 -10.30 11.67 -7.72
C SER A 464 -9.09 11.58 -6.77
N ARG A 465 -8.16 10.67 -7.09
CA ARG A 465 -6.93 10.41 -6.30
C ARG A 465 -6.09 11.67 -6.21
N ARG A 466 -5.36 11.80 -5.10
CA ARG A 466 -4.44 12.90 -4.83
C ARG A 466 -3.00 12.39 -4.82
N PHE A 467 -2.05 13.26 -5.13
CA PHE A 467 -0.64 12.96 -4.99
C PHE A 467 0.09 13.97 -4.10
N ILE A 468 1.11 13.47 -3.41
CA ILE A 468 2.12 14.25 -2.71
C ILE A 468 3.48 13.77 -3.22
N LEU A 469 4.24 14.66 -3.85
CA LEU A 469 5.58 14.38 -4.30
C LEU A 469 6.57 15.16 -3.45
N VAL A 470 7.69 14.53 -3.10
CA VAL A 470 8.87 15.22 -2.59
C VAL A 470 10.03 14.93 -3.50
N GLU A 471 10.71 15.98 -3.93
CA GLU A 471 11.97 15.89 -4.65
C GLU A 471 12.91 16.98 -4.17
N GLN A 472 14.21 16.75 -4.26
CA GLN A 472 15.19 17.70 -3.77
C GLN A 472 15.84 18.46 -4.93
N GLY A 473 15.65 19.77 -4.96
CA GLY A 473 16.40 20.66 -5.83
C GLY A 473 17.90 20.69 -5.49
N ASN A 474 18.74 20.95 -6.51
CA ASN A 474 20.17 21.20 -6.33
C ASN A 474 20.47 22.69 -6.54
N ASP A 475 20.62 23.41 -5.44
CA ASP A 475 20.78 24.86 -5.44
C ASP A 475 22.15 25.31 -5.95
N GLU A 476 23.20 24.50 -5.74
CA GLU A 476 24.59 24.80 -6.16
C GLU A 476 24.72 24.97 -7.68
N LYS A 477 23.78 24.40 -8.43
CA LYS A 477 23.75 24.43 -9.90
C LYS A 477 22.47 25.06 -10.49
N GLY A 478 21.68 25.77 -9.67
CA GLY A 478 20.55 26.57 -10.13
C GLY A 478 19.20 25.84 -10.32
N ASP A 479 19.04 24.67 -9.69
CA ASP A 479 17.93 23.69 -9.69
C ASP A 479 17.97 22.59 -10.77
N HIS A 480 18.05 21.34 -10.31
CA HIS A 480 18.27 20.19 -11.19
C HIS A 480 17.07 19.28 -11.41
N TYR A 481 16.12 19.16 -10.48
CA TYR A 481 15.01 18.21 -10.67
C TYR A 481 13.67 18.73 -10.16
N ALA A 482 13.56 19.18 -8.91
CA ALA A 482 12.26 19.46 -8.29
C ALA A 482 11.38 20.44 -9.10
N LYS A 483 11.89 21.62 -9.45
CA LYS A 483 11.13 22.60 -10.25
C LYS A 483 11.42 22.46 -11.75
N SER A 484 12.66 22.24 -12.15
CA SER A 484 13.06 22.19 -13.56
C SER A 484 12.66 20.91 -14.31
N LEU A 485 12.43 19.79 -13.61
CA LEU A 485 12.04 18.52 -14.21
C LEU A 485 10.69 18.01 -13.68
N THR A 486 10.57 17.74 -12.38
CA THR A 486 9.41 17.12 -11.74
C THR A 486 8.16 17.99 -11.92
N ALA A 487 8.22 19.25 -11.47
CA ALA A 487 7.11 20.18 -11.63
C ALA A 487 6.83 20.53 -13.09
N ASP A 488 7.88 20.66 -13.94
CA ASP A 488 7.69 20.96 -15.36
C ASP A 488 7.00 19.80 -16.11
N ARG A 489 7.39 18.55 -15.85
CA ARG A 489 6.71 17.36 -16.40
C ARG A 489 5.23 17.39 -16.04
N VAL A 490 4.91 17.51 -14.75
CA VAL A 490 3.51 17.49 -14.28
C VAL A 490 2.72 18.68 -14.84
N ARG A 491 3.32 19.88 -14.90
CA ARG A 491 2.71 21.06 -15.50
C ARG A 491 2.37 20.84 -16.98
N ARG A 492 3.28 20.26 -17.77
CA ARG A 492 3.06 20.00 -19.20
C ARG A 492 1.97 18.97 -19.43
N VAL A 493 1.93 17.92 -18.61
CA VAL A 493 0.90 16.90 -18.66
C VAL A 493 -0.48 17.50 -18.36
N ILE A 494 -0.60 18.30 -17.30
CA ILE A 494 -1.86 19.00 -16.95
C ILE A 494 -2.30 19.95 -18.08
N LYS A 495 -1.37 20.68 -18.69
CA LYS A 495 -1.70 21.65 -19.75
C LYS A 495 -1.85 21.04 -21.15
N GLY A 496 -1.42 19.80 -21.36
CA GLY A 496 -1.29 19.22 -22.70
C GLY A 496 -0.14 19.82 -23.54
N ASP A 497 0.78 20.58 -22.93
CA ASP A 497 1.87 21.30 -23.61
C ASP A 497 3.17 20.47 -23.70
N TRP A 498 3.06 19.27 -24.26
CA TRP A 498 4.20 18.37 -24.40
C TRP A 498 5.18 18.88 -25.46
N LYS A 499 6.47 18.57 -25.30
CA LYS A 499 7.50 18.95 -26.28
C LYS A 499 7.38 18.23 -27.61
N SER A 500 6.86 17.01 -27.63
CA SER A 500 6.61 16.25 -28.86
C SER A 500 5.40 16.75 -29.67
N GLY A 501 4.57 17.63 -29.09
CA GLY A 501 3.36 18.16 -29.72
C GLY A 501 2.23 18.35 -28.70
N LYS A 502 1.21 19.13 -29.04
CA LYS A 502 0.06 19.31 -28.13
C LYS A 502 -0.70 17.99 -27.95
N ARG A 503 -1.03 17.67 -26.70
CA ARG A 503 -1.85 16.52 -26.28
C ARG A 503 -3.10 17.04 -25.57
N GLU A 504 -4.07 16.16 -25.37
CA GLU A 504 -5.22 16.48 -24.55
C GLU A 504 -4.76 16.75 -23.09
N PRO A 505 -5.17 17.86 -22.47
CA PRO A 505 -4.81 18.17 -21.09
C PRO A 505 -5.39 17.14 -20.12
N LEU A 506 -4.67 16.89 -19.03
CA LEU A 506 -5.21 16.14 -17.88
C LEU A 506 -5.81 17.12 -16.86
N GLU A 507 -7.00 16.81 -16.38
CA GLU A 507 -7.65 17.61 -15.34
C GLU A 507 -6.86 17.56 -14.03
N GLY A 508 -6.70 18.72 -13.38
CA GLY A 508 -6.05 18.82 -12.08
C GLY A 508 -5.22 20.07 -11.91
N GLY A 509 -4.40 20.05 -10.86
CA GLY A 509 -3.53 21.12 -10.44
C GLY A 509 -2.63 20.65 -9.32
N PHE A 510 -1.63 21.44 -8.97
CA PHE A 510 -0.79 21.19 -7.80
C PHE A 510 -0.23 22.49 -7.26
N GLN A 511 0.02 22.49 -5.95
CA GLN A 511 0.79 23.51 -5.29
C GLN A 511 2.26 23.11 -5.24
N PHE A 512 3.14 24.00 -5.69
CA PHE A 512 4.59 23.84 -5.53
C PHE A 512 5.05 24.55 -4.27
N ILE A 513 5.65 23.80 -3.35
CA ILE A 513 6.05 24.28 -2.02
C ILE A 513 7.54 24.07 -1.85
N GLU A 514 8.28 25.11 -1.46
CA GLU A 514 9.69 25.02 -1.12
C GLU A 514 9.88 24.98 0.40
N LEU A 515 10.69 24.03 0.86
CA LEU A 515 11.10 23.90 2.24
C LEU A 515 12.24 24.88 2.57
N GLN A 516 12.04 25.75 3.55
CA GLN A 516 13.08 26.66 4.03
C GLN A 516 14.05 25.88 4.94
N ARG A 517 15.06 25.24 4.36
CA ARG A 517 15.95 24.24 5.02
C ARG A 517 16.50 24.65 6.40
N GLN A 518 16.84 25.94 6.55
CA GLN A 518 17.42 26.49 7.78
C GLN A 518 16.39 26.93 8.81
N GLN A 519 15.13 27.16 8.42
CA GLN A 519 14.14 27.80 9.28
C GLN A 519 13.14 26.78 9.82
N VAL A 520 13.12 26.61 11.14
CA VAL A 520 12.16 25.75 11.84
C VAL A 520 10.83 26.49 11.98
N ASP A 521 9.72 25.79 11.73
CA ASP A 521 8.38 26.32 11.98
C ASP A 521 7.97 25.98 13.42
N ALA A 522 8.11 26.94 14.34
CA ALA A 522 7.79 26.76 15.76
C ALA A 522 6.31 26.38 15.99
N ALA A 523 5.39 26.90 15.17
CA ALA A 523 3.97 26.56 15.28
C ALA A 523 3.72 25.11 14.83
N ALA A 524 4.36 24.68 13.74
CA ALA A 524 4.31 23.30 13.28
C ALA A 524 5.00 22.33 14.25
N VAL A 525 6.08 22.73 14.93
CA VAL A 525 6.72 21.93 16.00
C VAL A 525 5.72 21.69 17.13
N ASN A 526 5.05 22.73 17.62
CA ASN A 526 4.05 22.59 18.68
C ASN A 526 2.87 21.72 18.24
N ALA A 527 2.42 21.87 16.99
CA ALA A 527 1.35 21.04 16.43
C ALA A 527 1.77 19.57 16.30
N LEU A 528 3.00 19.28 15.85
CA LEU A 528 3.54 17.93 15.77
C LEU A 528 3.62 17.28 17.16
N GLN A 529 4.18 17.98 18.15
CA GLN A 529 4.25 17.50 19.54
C GLN A 529 2.86 17.20 20.11
N ARG A 530 1.87 18.05 19.80
CA ARG A 530 0.47 17.83 20.20
C ARG A 530 -0.07 16.53 19.60
N GLU A 531 0.18 16.24 18.32
CA GLU A 531 -0.27 15.00 17.69
C GLU A 531 0.43 13.76 18.28
N GLU A 532 1.73 13.84 18.57
CA GLU A 532 2.46 12.76 19.24
C GLU A 532 1.93 12.49 20.65
N MET A 533 1.56 13.54 21.39
CA MET A 533 0.89 13.38 22.68
C MET A 533 -0.45 12.67 22.53
N ILE A 534 -1.26 13.04 21.53
CA ILE A 534 -2.54 12.39 21.27
C ILE A 534 -2.34 10.88 21.01
N ASP A 535 -1.35 10.51 20.19
CA ASP A 535 -1.03 9.11 19.90
C ASP A 535 -0.65 8.31 21.16
N LEU A 536 0.19 8.90 22.01
CA LEU A 536 0.58 8.28 23.28
C LEU A 536 -0.61 8.16 24.23
N LEU A 537 -1.44 9.20 24.33
CA LEU A 537 -2.62 9.18 25.21
C LEU A 537 -3.65 8.14 24.79
N LEU A 538 -3.88 7.96 23.48
CA LEU A 538 -4.73 6.90 22.95
C LEU A 538 -4.19 5.52 23.35
N THR A 539 -2.88 5.32 23.22
CA THR A 539 -2.20 4.08 23.64
C THR A 539 -2.35 3.80 25.14
N VAL A 540 -2.07 4.81 25.99
CA VAL A 540 -2.22 4.67 27.45
C VAL A 540 -3.68 4.43 27.86
N HIS A 541 -4.64 5.03 27.16
CA HIS A 541 -6.05 4.81 27.43
C HIS A 541 -6.44 3.36 27.15
N TRP A 542 -5.99 2.79 26.03
CA TRP A 542 -6.20 1.37 25.69
C TRP A 542 -5.59 0.40 26.71
N ASP A 543 -4.45 0.73 27.30
CA ASP A 543 -3.83 -0.10 28.34
C ASP A 543 -4.63 -0.10 29.65
N LYS A 544 -5.33 1.01 29.98
CA LYS A 544 -6.06 1.18 31.24
C LYS A 544 -7.51 0.69 31.18
N SER A 545 -8.16 0.87 30.04
CA SER A 545 -9.50 0.32 29.82
C SER A 545 -9.34 -1.13 29.36
N ASP A 546 -9.68 -2.10 30.22
CA ASP A 546 -9.69 -3.53 29.92
C ASP A 546 -9.97 -3.86 28.45
N ARG A 547 -9.31 -4.89 27.92
CA ARG A 547 -9.30 -5.36 26.50
C ARG A 547 -10.66 -5.53 25.81
N ALA A 548 -11.77 -5.21 26.45
CA ALA A 548 -13.08 -5.09 25.85
C ALA A 548 -13.85 -3.89 26.45
N LYS A 549 -14.06 -2.80 25.68
CA LYS A 549 -15.37 -2.09 25.48
C LYS A 549 -15.34 -0.63 25.01
N THR A 550 -14.19 0.06 24.90
CA THR A 550 -14.21 1.48 24.47
C THR A 550 -13.20 1.76 23.37
N SER A 551 -13.60 1.55 22.11
CA SER A 551 -12.83 2.04 20.96
C SER A 551 -12.97 3.56 20.87
N LEU A 552 -11.86 4.29 21.07
CA LEU A 552 -11.82 5.71 20.76
C LEU A 552 -11.72 5.92 19.25
N THR A 553 -12.57 6.78 18.71
CA THR A 553 -12.51 7.25 17.33
C THR A 553 -11.78 8.58 17.32
N ARG A 554 -10.55 8.58 16.80
CA ARG A 554 -9.72 9.79 16.66
C ARG A 554 -10.24 10.66 15.52
N PHE A 555 -10.23 11.98 15.70
CA PHE A 555 -10.45 12.94 14.62
C PHE A 555 -9.17 13.22 13.84
N SER A 556 -9.29 13.48 12.54
CA SER A 556 -8.16 14.00 11.76
C SER A 556 -7.76 15.41 12.25
N PRO A 557 -6.47 15.77 12.18
CA PRO A 557 -5.99 17.09 12.59
C PRO A 557 -6.64 18.20 11.74
N GLU A 558 -7.36 19.11 12.38
CA GLU A 558 -7.99 20.28 11.76
C GLU A 558 -7.79 21.53 12.61
N ALA A 559 -7.57 22.68 11.96
CA ALA A 559 -7.37 23.96 12.66
C ALA A 559 -8.59 24.42 13.48
N SER A 560 -9.78 23.89 13.17
CA SER A 560 -11.04 24.18 13.88
C SER A 560 -11.16 23.45 15.23
N ARG A 561 -10.34 22.42 15.49
CA ARG A 561 -10.37 21.61 16.71
C ARG A 561 -9.22 22.00 17.62
N ARG A 562 -9.50 22.81 18.63
CA ARG A 562 -8.48 23.33 19.55
C ARG A 562 -8.13 22.31 20.64
N PHE A 563 -9.15 21.69 21.25
CA PHE A 563 -8.94 20.75 22.35
C PHE A 563 -9.39 19.34 21.99
N LEU A 564 -10.48 19.19 21.23
CA LEU A 564 -11.09 17.89 20.91
C LEU A 564 -10.19 17.04 19.99
N PHE A 565 -9.90 15.80 20.38
CA PHE A 565 -9.09 14.89 19.57
C PHE A 565 -9.72 13.51 19.33
N ALA A 566 -10.67 13.07 20.16
CA ALA A 566 -11.36 11.79 19.97
C ALA A 566 -12.77 11.78 20.56
N THR A 567 -13.55 10.77 20.16
CA THR A 567 -14.85 10.42 20.77
C THR A 567 -14.89 8.93 21.10
N ASN A 568 -15.81 8.51 21.97
CA ASN A 568 -16.12 7.10 22.19
C ASN A 568 -17.48 6.70 21.58
N ALA A 569 -17.85 5.42 21.73
CA ALA A 569 -19.14 4.90 21.24
C ALA A 569 -20.39 5.55 21.88
N ARG A 570 -20.23 6.31 22.97
CA ARG A 570 -21.31 7.08 23.62
C ARG A 570 -21.36 8.52 23.15
N ASN A 571 -20.55 8.90 22.16
CA ASN A 571 -20.41 10.27 21.68
C ASN A 571 -19.94 11.25 22.79
N GLU A 572 -19.18 10.74 23.77
CA GLU A 572 -18.50 11.55 24.79
C GLU A 572 -17.16 12.03 24.22
N GLY A 573 -16.79 13.29 24.48
CA GLY A 573 -15.62 13.94 23.88
C GLY A 573 -14.34 13.80 24.71
N PHE A 574 -13.21 13.63 24.02
CA PHE A 574 -11.87 13.57 24.59
C PHE A 574 -11.06 14.79 24.17
N PHE A 575 -10.56 15.55 25.15
CA PHE A 575 -9.96 16.86 24.99
C PHE A 575 -8.54 16.90 25.56
N LEU A 576 -7.61 17.52 24.83
CA LEU A 576 -6.23 17.74 25.27
C LEU A 576 -5.93 19.23 25.36
N ILE A 577 -5.59 19.69 26.56
CA ILE A 577 -5.11 21.05 26.80
C ILE A 577 -3.60 21.07 26.66
N TRP A 578 -3.11 21.50 25.49
CA TRP A 578 -1.68 21.62 25.20
C TRP A 578 -1.45 22.66 24.10
N ASP A 579 -0.74 23.74 24.46
CA ASP A 579 -0.41 24.87 23.58
C ASP A 579 1.14 24.98 23.38
N GLY A 580 1.89 23.91 23.69
CA GLY A 580 3.35 23.83 23.55
C GLY A 580 4.09 23.74 24.88
N ALA A 581 5.38 23.35 24.85
CA ALA A 581 6.18 23.06 26.04
C ALA A 581 6.36 24.25 27.00
N SER A 582 6.34 25.48 26.49
CA SER A 582 6.48 26.70 27.30
C SER A 582 5.15 27.21 27.88
N HIS A 583 4.01 26.57 27.57
CA HIS A 583 2.70 26.99 28.03
C HIS A 583 2.12 26.04 29.09
N PRO A 584 1.51 26.57 30.15
CA PRO A 584 0.96 25.75 31.21
C PRO A 584 -0.29 24.98 30.73
N SER A 585 -0.25 23.65 30.83
CA SER A 585 -1.37 22.76 30.51
C SER A 585 -2.38 22.69 31.67
N ILE A 586 -3.30 23.66 31.73
CA ILE A 586 -4.18 23.83 32.90
C ILE A 586 -5.67 23.80 32.51
N LEU A 587 -6.43 22.93 33.17
CA LEU A 587 -7.89 22.95 33.17
C LEU A 587 -8.43 23.94 34.22
N ASN A 588 -8.72 25.16 33.77
CA ASN A 588 -9.36 26.21 34.55
C ASN A 588 -10.78 26.50 34.01
N ARG A 589 -11.48 27.47 34.59
CA ARG A 589 -12.87 27.79 34.21
C ARG A 589 -12.99 28.28 32.76
N ASP A 590 -12.01 29.04 32.28
CA ASP A 590 -12.02 29.62 30.93
C ASP A 590 -11.73 28.55 29.88
N THR A 591 -10.73 27.69 30.11
CA THR A 591 -10.44 26.55 29.22
C THR A 591 -11.59 25.55 29.21
N PHE A 592 -12.24 25.31 30.34
CA PHE A 592 -13.44 24.47 30.38
C PHE A 592 -14.59 25.08 29.57
N LYS A 593 -14.84 26.39 29.65
CA LYS A 593 -15.88 27.05 28.85
C LYS A 593 -15.63 26.87 27.34
N ALA A 594 -14.38 27.02 26.91
CA ALA A 594 -14.00 26.80 25.52
C ALA A 594 -14.19 25.34 25.07
N ILE A 595 -13.88 24.36 25.94
CA ILE A 595 -14.16 22.93 25.69
C ILE A 595 -15.66 22.69 25.49
N VAL A 596 -16.52 23.31 26.31
CA VAL A 596 -17.99 23.16 26.17
C VAL A 596 -18.49 23.77 24.86
N GLU A 597 -17.96 24.93 24.46
CA GLU A 597 -18.31 25.56 23.18
C GLU A 597 -17.89 24.69 21.99
N GLU A 598 -16.67 24.15 22.02
CA GLU A 598 -16.18 23.20 21.02
C GLU A 598 -17.03 21.92 20.99
N ALA A 599 -17.35 21.34 22.14
CA ALA A 599 -18.19 20.14 22.24
C ALA A 599 -19.59 20.34 21.65
N LYS A 600 -20.20 21.51 21.89
CA LYS A 600 -21.51 21.87 21.31
C LYS A 600 -21.46 22.01 19.80
N ALA A 601 -20.38 22.59 19.26
CA ALA A 601 -20.20 22.71 17.81
C ALA A 601 -20.17 21.34 17.10
N TYR A 602 -19.72 20.29 17.80
CA TYR A 602 -19.67 18.91 17.30
C TYR A 602 -20.81 18.01 17.80
N GLY A 603 -21.81 18.56 18.53
CA GLY A 603 -22.97 17.79 18.99
C GLY A 603 -22.64 16.65 19.97
N LEU A 604 -21.64 16.85 20.82
CA LEU A 604 -21.18 15.84 21.79
C LEU A 604 -22.05 15.81 23.06
N MET A 605 -22.03 14.68 23.77
CA MET A 605 -22.71 14.52 25.06
C MET A 605 -22.07 15.39 26.17
N ASP A 606 -22.85 15.75 27.19
CA ASP A 606 -22.41 16.54 28.35
C ASP A 606 -21.56 15.74 29.35
N ARG A 607 -20.55 15.03 28.84
CA ARG A 607 -19.48 14.39 29.61
C ARG A 607 -18.16 14.59 28.86
N TYR A 608 -17.20 15.22 29.53
CA TYR A 608 -15.96 15.69 28.92
C TYR A 608 -14.76 15.01 29.57
N HIS A 609 -14.01 14.24 28.78
CA HIS A 609 -12.77 13.59 29.20
C HIS A 609 -11.61 14.52 28.89
N VAL A 610 -10.98 15.12 29.90
CA VAL A 610 -10.00 16.20 29.71
C VAL A 610 -8.62 15.80 30.22
N TYR A 611 -7.64 15.86 29.31
CA TYR A 611 -6.22 15.67 29.59
C TYR A 611 -5.52 17.01 29.78
N ALA A 612 -4.89 17.21 30.94
CA ALA A 612 -4.03 18.37 31.23
C ALA A 612 -2.98 18.03 32.29
N SER A 613 -2.00 18.90 32.54
CA SER A 613 -1.02 18.70 33.61
C SER A 613 -1.59 19.05 35.00
N LEU A 614 -2.45 20.07 35.07
CA LEU A 614 -3.13 20.52 36.28
C LEU A 614 -4.62 20.78 36.04
N ALA A 615 -5.45 20.59 37.06
CA ALA A 615 -6.88 20.89 37.01
C ALA A 615 -7.37 21.62 38.27
N PRO A 616 -7.15 22.95 38.35
CA PRO A 616 -7.76 23.79 39.38
C PRO A 616 -9.30 23.81 39.33
N TYR A 617 -9.90 23.56 38.16
CA TYR A 617 -11.35 23.45 38.01
C TYR A 617 -11.81 22.00 38.08
N SER A 618 -12.86 21.73 38.86
CA SER A 618 -13.56 20.45 38.89
C SER A 618 -15.07 20.67 38.70
N GLY A 619 -15.70 19.78 37.94
CA GLY A 619 -17.14 19.84 37.65
C GLY A 619 -17.72 18.44 37.48
N ARG A 620 -19.03 18.29 37.72
CA ARG A 620 -19.71 16.98 37.67
C ARG A 620 -19.69 16.31 36.31
N THR A 621 -19.58 17.09 35.24
CA THR A 621 -19.55 16.62 33.85
C THR A 621 -18.13 16.40 33.32
N VAL A 622 -17.10 16.65 34.15
CA VAL A 622 -15.69 16.59 33.76
C VAL A 622 -15.04 15.36 34.38
N GLU A 623 -14.41 14.57 33.53
CA GLU A 623 -13.51 13.50 33.94
C GLU A 623 -12.07 13.93 33.62
N PHE A 624 -11.28 14.22 34.65
CA PHE A 624 -9.91 14.71 34.50
C PHE A 624 -8.90 13.56 34.43
N TYR A 625 -7.97 13.66 33.49
CA TYR A 625 -6.83 12.77 33.35
C TYR A 625 -5.55 13.60 33.39
N LYS A 626 -4.70 13.33 34.39
CA LYS A 626 -3.34 13.88 34.39
C LYS A 626 -2.55 13.28 33.23
N ILE A 627 -1.91 14.12 32.42
CA ILE A 627 -0.97 13.66 31.39
C ILE A 627 0.16 12.88 32.10
N PRO A 628 0.39 11.60 31.77
CA PRO A 628 1.40 10.80 32.46
C PRO A 628 2.80 11.37 32.28
N ASP A 629 3.63 11.35 33.33
CA ASP A 629 4.99 11.90 33.29
C ASP A 629 5.84 11.21 32.20
N ARG A 630 5.66 9.90 31.98
CA ARG A 630 6.28 9.16 30.86
C ARG A 630 5.95 9.73 29.47
N VAL A 631 4.76 10.32 29.29
CA VAL A 631 4.34 10.94 28.02
C VAL A 631 5.01 12.29 27.86
N LEU A 632 5.14 13.05 28.95
CA LEU A 632 5.85 14.32 28.99
C LEU A 632 7.36 14.12 28.74
N GLU A 633 7.98 13.14 29.40
CA GLU A 633 9.38 12.78 29.16
C GLU A 633 9.62 12.32 27.72
N HIS A 634 8.67 11.58 27.13
CA HIS A 634 8.78 11.07 25.75
C HIS A 634 8.85 12.18 24.69
N ILE A 635 8.19 13.32 24.93
CA ILE A 635 8.22 14.51 24.06
C ILE A 635 9.33 15.50 24.46
N GLY A 636 10.22 15.12 25.38
CA GLY A 636 11.37 15.91 25.82
C GLY A 636 11.10 16.88 26.98
N PHE A 637 9.97 16.74 27.68
CA PHE A 637 9.66 17.55 28.86
C PHE A 637 10.15 16.84 30.12
N ASN A 638 11.23 17.34 30.74
CA ASN A 638 11.79 16.77 31.96
C ASN A 638 11.54 17.70 33.14
N THR A 639 10.48 17.42 33.91
CA THR A 639 10.13 18.19 35.12
C THR A 639 11.27 18.29 36.14
N ARG A 640 12.23 17.35 36.12
CA ARG A 640 13.41 17.41 37.01
C ARG A 640 14.50 18.33 36.47
N ALA A 641 14.70 18.45 35.17
CA ALA A 641 15.74 19.33 34.61
C ALA A 641 15.33 20.81 34.67
N ASP A 642 14.04 21.09 34.43
CA ASP A 642 13.52 22.47 34.44
C ASP A 642 13.25 23.03 35.84
N ALA A 643 13.11 22.16 36.85
CA ALA A 643 13.05 22.58 38.25
C ALA A 643 14.42 23.03 38.80
N PHE A 644 15.53 22.47 38.29
CA PHE A 644 16.89 22.85 38.72
C PHE A 644 17.45 24.10 38.00
N ASN A 645 16.84 24.55 36.90
CA ASN A 645 17.25 25.76 36.19
C ASN A 645 16.50 27.04 36.62
N ASN A 646 15.52 26.93 37.53
CA ASN A 646 14.71 28.06 38.00
C ASN A 646 15.02 28.52 39.43
N GLU A 647 16.15 28.11 40.02
CA GLU A 647 16.64 28.69 41.26
C GLU A 647 17.90 29.54 41.01
N ILE A 648 17.74 30.84 41.23
CA ILE A 648 18.76 31.90 41.43
C ILE A 648 19.39 32.46 40.14
N ALA A 649 18.73 33.46 39.55
CA ALA A 649 19.44 34.54 38.85
C ALA A 649 20.02 35.51 39.92
N PRO A 650 21.33 35.84 39.90
CA PRO A 650 21.89 36.84 40.80
C PRO A 650 21.39 38.24 40.43
N GLU A 651 20.93 38.99 41.42
CA GLU A 651 20.64 40.42 41.32
C GLU A 651 21.91 41.21 40.96
N SER A 652 21.81 41.96 39.85
CA SER A 652 22.43 43.27 39.60
C SER A 652 23.87 43.55 40.07
N GLU A 653 24.81 43.59 39.12
CA GLU A 653 25.89 44.58 39.12
C GLU A 653 25.69 45.54 37.93
N MET A 654 24.95 46.63 38.18
CA MET A 654 25.11 47.88 37.45
C MET A 654 25.65 48.91 38.44
N GLU A 655 26.97 49.04 38.52
CA GLU A 655 27.60 50.31 38.89
C GLU A 655 29.08 50.30 38.48
N GLN A 656 29.49 51.39 37.80
CA GLN A 656 30.86 51.82 37.47
C GLN A 656 31.56 51.19 36.25
N ARG A 657 31.31 51.76 35.06
CA ARG A 657 32.26 52.64 34.34
C ARG A 657 31.68 53.24 33.07
#